data_AF-A0AAN9TAN8-F1
#
_entry.id   AF-A0AAN9TAN8-F1
#
_cell.length_a   1.000
_cell.length_b   1.000
_cell.length_c   1.000
_cell.angle_alpha   90.00
_cell.angle_beta   90.00
_cell.angle_gamma   90.00
#
_symmetry.space_group_name_H-M   'P 1'
#
loop_
_entity.id
_entity.type
_entity.pdbx_description
1 polymer ?
#
loop_
_entity_poly.entity_id
_entity_poly.type
_entity_poly.pdbx_seq_one_letter_code
_entity_poly.pdbx_strand_id
1 'polypeptide(L)'
;MDVDPSVPDLFIPPPCSDIVMETIKVESPIIEEVKPDIVETPHPSNVLEKNVISAVLQICKKYNLKKTEEALKSEVHVSPDMVSMGSDSDVNKLLSAYKSEGDPDVYKDSYAALLKFVENSLDIYKHELGTILYPMFVHMYLELVYNGYKDQAIQFMETYGPKQEDYYQEDIQKFAAITLREQMRSSEIVETFKSNAFIIRMSRDTVSILKRHLNEKDHSVLLNIIKNHLYLDMYEGVARNKDQIEITAGGMVGEARREDNKAKVFYGLLKEPDLQCFVQAEEDEDGDGGADADKPKKKKAKKDSLFYKKSKTDPNAPSSDRMPLPELKDADKLEKVKALRESSKRVTLSAETLPSICCYTLLNTYYSVSCTEISEDASMLAVGFADSRIKVWSLVPQKLKAMKSAEQLQDINLEADDVLQRIMEDRSAETTKTLIGHTRSVTKISFSPDKTLLVSSSVDGTVRLWSLLLWTCLVVYKGHLTPVWDVEFSPYGYYFVTGGHDKTARLWVTDQYQPVRVFVGHYSDVDCVKFHPNSNYVATGSSDRTVRLWDCVSGSQVRLMTGHKGSITVLCFAIDGRFLASAGTDNNILVWDMAHGHLLAVFSAHTERIETLAFSRDGNILVSGSQDCSIKLWDFTKFTEDISFDDISVCHNPDIKKDGQYYLLRTFGTKQSPAITLFFTRRNVLFAVTYKKSEE
;
A
#
# COMPACT_ATOMS: atom_id res chain seq x y z
N MET A 1 -29.89 41.18 -53.02
CA MET A 1 -29.65 42.34 -52.15
C MET A 1 -28.30 42.12 -51.52
N ASP A 2 -27.30 42.84 -52.04
CA ASP A 2 -26.20 43.54 -51.36
C ASP A 2 -25.52 42.83 -50.16
N VAL A 3 -24.25 42.37 -50.27
CA VAL A 3 -22.98 43.10 -49.95
C VAL A 3 -22.89 43.33 -48.42
N ASP A 4 -21.87 42.96 -47.62
CA ASP A 4 -20.53 42.37 -47.76
C ASP A 4 -19.98 42.18 -46.29
N PRO A 5 -18.68 42.08 -45.95
CA PRO A 5 -18.12 40.98 -45.15
C PRO A 5 -17.41 41.43 -43.85
N SER A 6 -17.11 40.51 -42.91
CA SER A 6 -15.90 40.52 -42.04
C SER A 6 -16.06 39.58 -40.84
N VAL A 7 -15.52 38.37 -40.95
CA VAL A 7 -15.09 37.57 -39.78
C VAL A 7 -13.67 37.12 -40.08
N PRO A 8 -12.67 37.41 -39.22
CA PRO A 8 -11.30 37.02 -39.47
C PRO A 8 -11.09 35.52 -39.23
N ASP A 9 -10.23 34.95 -40.08
CA ASP A 9 -9.86 33.54 -40.17
C ASP A 9 -9.39 32.92 -38.85
N LEU A 10 -9.98 31.76 -38.51
CA LEU A 10 -9.39 30.81 -37.58
C LEU A 10 -8.14 30.22 -38.24
N PHE A 11 -6.98 30.55 -37.69
CA PHE A 11 -5.71 29.90 -37.99
C PHE A 11 -5.80 28.40 -37.68
N ILE A 12 -5.97 27.59 -38.72
CA ILE A 12 -5.74 26.14 -38.69
C ILE A 12 -4.29 25.96 -39.16
N PRO A 13 -3.36 25.45 -38.33
CA PRO A 13 -2.01 25.15 -38.81
C PRO A 13 -2.07 23.96 -39.79
N PRO A 14 -1.29 23.99 -40.88
CA PRO A 14 -1.25 22.91 -41.86
C PRO A 14 -0.60 21.64 -41.28
N PRO A 15 -0.94 20.45 -41.78
CA PRO A 15 -0.24 19.23 -41.42
C PRO A 15 1.18 19.30 -42.02
N CYS A 16 2.19 19.42 -41.16
CA CYS A 16 3.58 19.24 -41.56
C CYS A 16 3.77 17.78 -41.99
N SER A 17 3.80 17.58 -43.31
CA SER A 17 4.46 16.45 -43.96
C SER A 17 5.96 16.76 -44.02
N ASP A 18 6.75 15.69 -44.00
CA ASP A 18 8.20 15.65 -44.21
C ASP A 18 9.09 16.07 -43.03
N ILE A 19 8.99 15.30 -41.94
CA ILE A 19 10.16 15.05 -41.09
C ILE A 19 10.88 13.83 -41.68
N VAL A 20 12.02 14.08 -42.29
CA VAL A 20 13.01 13.09 -42.67
C VAL A 20 13.39 12.32 -41.40
N MET A 21 13.01 11.03 -41.35
CA MET A 21 13.55 10.07 -40.39
C MET A 21 15.04 9.88 -40.74
N GLU A 22 15.91 10.72 -40.19
CA GLU A 22 17.32 10.35 -40.02
C GLU A 22 17.34 9.15 -39.07
N THR A 23 17.53 7.98 -39.69
CA THR A 23 17.84 6.74 -39.01
C THR A 23 19.20 6.91 -38.35
N ILE A 24 19.19 7.24 -37.06
CA ILE A 24 20.38 7.13 -36.21
C ILE A 24 20.72 5.64 -36.17
N LYS A 25 21.68 5.23 -37.00
CA LYS A 25 22.40 3.97 -36.85
C LYS A 25 23.13 4.04 -35.51
N VAL A 26 22.54 3.42 -34.49
CA VAL A 26 23.30 3.00 -33.32
C VAL A 26 24.19 1.86 -33.79
N GLU A 27 25.45 2.17 -34.06
CA GLU A 27 26.49 1.16 -34.26
C GLU A 27 26.62 0.36 -32.95
N SER A 28 26.20 -0.91 -33.00
CA SER A 28 26.50 -1.86 -31.94
C SER A 28 28.01 -2.11 -31.90
N PRO A 29 28.69 -2.00 -30.75
CA PRO A 29 30.07 -2.40 -30.65
C PRO A 29 30.18 -3.91 -30.90
N ILE A 30 31.06 -4.28 -31.82
CA ILE A 30 31.45 -5.66 -32.10
C ILE A 30 32.10 -6.20 -30.81
N ILE A 31 31.37 -7.05 -30.10
CA ILE A 31 31.90 -7.86 -29.01
C ILE A 31 32.35 -9.17 -29.66
N GLU A 32 33.66 -9.39 -29.70
CA GLU A 32 34.25 -10.68 -30.05
C GLU A 32 33.69 -11.77 -29.13
N GLU A 33 33.12 -12.82 -29.73
CA GLU A 33 32.74 -14.05 -29.02
C GLU A 33 33.99 -14.74 -28.46
N VAL A 34 34.35 -14.41 -27.22
CA VAL A 34 35.20 -15.27 -26.39
C VAL A 34 34.30 -16.37 -25.84
N LYS A 35 34.51 -17.60 -26.33
CA LYS A 35 33.89 -18.81 -25.77
C LYS A 35 34.22 -18.92 -24.27
N PRO A 36 33.23 -18.98 -23.37
CA PRO A 36 33.49 -19.38 -22.00
C PRO A 36 33.54 -20.91 -21.94
N ASP A 37 34.68 -21.45 -21.49
CA ASP A 37 34.79 -22.83 -21.04
C ASP A 37 33.82 -23.07 -19.87
N ILE A 38 32.76 -23.84 -20.14
CA ILE A 38 31.81 -24.26 -19.11
C ILE A 38 32.44 -25.45 -18.36
N VAL A 39 32.95 -25.17 -17.17
CA VAL A 39 33.15 -26.19 -16.14
C VAL A 39 31.78 -26.44 -15.51
N GLU A 40 31.09 -27.49 -15.93
CA GLU A 40 29.82 -27.91 -15.35
C GLU A 40 30.01 -28.42 -13.91
N THR A 41 29.48 -27.68 -12.95
CA THR A 41 29.12 -28.23 -11.64
C THR A 41 27.77 -28.99 -11.75
N PRO A 42 27.61 -30.17 -11.12
CA PRO A 42 26.45 -31.02 -11.37
C PRO A 42 25.18 -30.46 -10.72
N HIS A 43 24.28 -29.93 -11.54
CA HIS A 43 22.91 -29.57 -11.14
C HIS A 43 21.99 -30.81 -11.11
N PRO A 44 20.97 -30.85 -10.23
CA PRO A 44 20.01 -31.95 -10.12
C PRO A 44 19.02 -32.09 -11.29
N SER A 45 19.14 -31.26 -12.34
CA SER A 45 18.32 -31.29 -13.57
C SER A 45 18.63 -32.49 -14.48
N ASN A 46 19.84 -33.04 -14.41
CA ASN A 46 20.34 -34.07 -15.35
C ASN A 46 19.65 -35.44 -15.23
N VAL A 47 18.89 -35.71 -14.16
CA VAL A 47 18.20 -37.00 -13.96
C VAL A 47 16.82 -37.01 -14.63
N LEU A 48 16.11 -35.87 -14.64
CA LEU A 48 14.80 -35.77 -15.28
C LEU A 48 14.90 -35.85 -16.81
N GLU A 49 15.85 -35.15 -17.42
CA GLU A 49 16.05 -35.16 -18.88
C GLU A 49 16.40 -36.56 -19.41
N LYS A 50 17.22 -37.32 -18.67
CA LYS A 50 17.57 -38.70 -19.02
C LYS A 50 16.37 -39.65 -19.00
N ASN A 51 15.44 -39.47 -18.05
CA ASN A 51 14.22 -40.27 -17.96
C ASN A 51 13.24 -39.95 -19.10
N VAL A 52 13.13 -38.68 -19.49
CA VAL A 52 12.30 -38.26 -20.64
C VAL A 52 12.84 -38.81 -21.96
N ILE A 53 14.16 -38.75 -22.18
CA ILE A 53 14.80 -39.28 -23.39
C ILE A 53 14.63 -40.80 -23.49
N SER A 54 14.74 -41.52 -22.37
CA SER A 54 14.50 -42.96 -22.31
C SER A 54 13.05 -43.33 -22.66
N ALA A 55 12.07 -42.56 -22.14
CA ALA A 55 10.66 -42.73 -22.47
C ALA A 55 10.36 -42.47 -23.96
N VAL A 56 10.96 -41.43 -24.56
CA VAL A 56 10.82 -41.13 -25.99
C VAL A 56 11.40 -42.24 -26.87
N LEU A 57 12.56 -42.79 -26.51
CA LEU A 57 13.15 -43.93 -27.23
C LEU A 57 12.26 -45.19 -27.16
N GLN A 58 11.62 -45.45 -26.02
CA GLN A 58 10.66 -46.56 -25.89
C GLN A 58 9.38 -46.35 -26.73
N ILE A 59 8.89 -45.12 -26.85
CA ILE A 59 7.76 -44.78 -27.72
C ILE A 59 8.14 -44.94 -29.20
N CYS A 60 9.31 -44.47 -29.61
CA CYS A 60 9.79 -44.65 -30.99
C CYS A 60 9.90 -46.13 -31.36
N LYS A 61 10.33 -46.99 -30.42
CA LYS A 61 10.31 -48.45 -30.59
C LYS A 61 8.89 -49.00 -30.72
N LYS A 62 7.97 -48.58 -29.86
CA LYS A 62 6.56 -49.02 -29.86
C LYS A 62 5.84 -48.69 -31.17
N TYR A 63 6.13 -47.54 -31.77
CA TYR A 63 5.56 -47.09 -33.04
C TYR A 63 6.42 -47.43 -34.27
N ASN A 64 7.47 -48.26 -34.13
CA ASN A 64 8.36 -48.70 -35.21
C ASN A 64 9.06 -47.56 -35.99
N LEU A 65 9.36 -46.44 -35.34
CA LEU A 65 10.03 -45.27 -35.94
C LEU A 65 11.57 -45.39 -35.87
N LYS A 66 12.13 -46.33 -36.63
CA LYS A 66 13.57 -46.68 -36.58
C LYS A 66 14.52 -45.52 -36.89
N LYS A 67 14.20 -44.70 -37.89
CA LYS A 67 15.05 -43.56 -38.31
C LYS A 67 15.17 -42.50 -37.21
N THR A 68 14.05 -42.21 -36.54
CA THR A 68 13.98 -41.23 -35.47
C THR A 68 14.70 -41.74 -34.22
N GLU A 69 14.60 -43.04 -33.92
CA GLU A 69 15.34 -43.67 -32.83
C GLU A 69 16.86 -43.59 -33.01
N GLU A 70 17.36 -43.85 -34.23
CA GLU A 70 18.78 -43.77 -34.55
C GLU A 70 19.32 -42.34 -34.51
N ALA A 71 18.57 -41.37 -35.05
CA ALA A 71 18.93 -39.96 -35.00
C ALA A 71 19.03 -39.46 -33.54
N LEU A 72 18.05 -39.79 -32.70
CA LEU A 72 17.98 -39.34 -31.32
C LEU A 72 19.07 -40.01 -30.45
N LYS A 73 19.43 -41.26 -30.73
CA LYS A 73 20.61 -41.91 -30.10
C LYS A 73 21.92 -41.24 -30.48
N SER A 74 22.05 -40.80 -31.74
CA SER A 74 23.26 -40.15 -32.24
C SER A 74 23.45 -38.74 -31.66
N GLU A 75 22.36 -38.01 -31.42
CA GLU A 75 22.41 -36.67 -30.82
C GLU A 75 22.72 -36.72 -29.32
N VAL A 76 22.15 -37.68 -28.57
CA VAL A 76 22.22 -37.69 -27.09
C VAL A 76 23.42 -38.47 -26.52
N HIS A 77 24.24 -39.15 -27.34
CA HIS A 77 25.46 -39.87 -26.89
C HIS A 77 25.20 -40.87 -25.75
N VAL A 78 24.10 -41.64 -25.82
CA VAL A 78 23.73 -42.62 -24.77
C VAL A 78 24.37 -43.98 -25.05
N SER A 79 25.00 -44.59 -24.05
CA SER A 79 25.58 -45.94 -24.13
C SER A 79 24.50 -47.04 -24.14
N PRO A 80 24.75 -48.21 -24.77
CA PRO A 80 23.74 -49.25 -25.00
C PRO A 80 23.11 -49.87 -23.73
N ASP A 81 23.77 -49.71 -22.57
CA ASP A 81 23.42 -50.38 -21.32
C ASP A 81 22.36 -49.65 -20.48
N MET A 82 21.91 -48.45 -20.87
CA MET A 82 20.92 -47.68 -20.10
C MET A 82 19.45 -48.03 -20.42
N VAL A 83 19.19 -48.92 -21.38
CA VAL A 83 17.84 -49.17 -21.92
C VAL A 83 17.06 -50.26 -21.15
N SER A 84 17.66 -50.91 -20.15
CA SER A 84 17.05 -52.08 -19.48
C SER A 84 16.49 -51.84 -18.07
N MET A 85 16.34 -50.60 -17.61
CA MET A 85 15.88 -50.30 -16.24
C MET A 85 14.79 -49.22 -16.23
N GLY A 86 13.66 -49.52 -16.86
CA GLY A 86 12.42 -48.76 -16.68
C GLY A 86 11.26 -49.66 -17.10
N SER A 87 10.51 -50.17 -16.12
CA SER A 87 9.31 -50.96 -16.38
C SER A 87 8.32 -50.12 -17.18
N ASP A 88 7.50 -50.76 -18.03
CA ASP A 88 6.41 -50.09 -18.76
C ASP A 88 5.50 -49.26 -17.83
N SER A 89 5.48 -49.55 -16.52
CA SER A 89 4.80 -48.74 -15.50
C SER A 89 5.35 -47.32 -15.36
N ASP A 90 6.66 -47.14 -15.43
CA ASP A 90 7.31 -45.87 -15.12
C ASP A 90 7.24 -44.93 -16.32
N VAL A 91 7.29 -45.49 -17.52
CA VAL A 91 7.05 -44.76 -18.77
C VAL A 91 5.57 -44.43 -18.94
N ASN A 92 4.65 -45.32 -18.55
CA ASN A 92 3.23 -44.97 -18.49
C ASN A 92 2.92 -43.93 -17.40
N LYS A 93 3.65 -43.92 -16.26
CA LYS A 93 3.54 -42.87 -15.23
C LYS A 93 4.07 -41.51 -15.71
N LEU A 94 5.19 -41.49 -16.42
CA LEU A 94 5.73 -40.28 -17.07
C LEU A 94 4.82 -39.78 -18.20
N LEU A 95 4.28 -40.69 -19.02
CA LEU A 95 3.29 -40.35 -20.03
C LEU A 95 1.95 -39.95 -19.44
N SER A 96 1.51 -40.49 -18.30
CA SER A 96 0.30 -40.02 -17.60
C SER A 96 0.51 -38.65 -16.96
N ALA A 97 1.73 -38.34 -16.55
CA ALA A 97 2.09 -36.99 -16.09
C ALA A 97 2.10 -35.97 -17.23
N TYR A 98 2.39 -36.37 -18.47
CA TYR A 98 2.23 -35.53 -19.67
C TYR A 98 0.83 -35.60 -20.30
N LYS A 99 0.10 -36.70 -20.12
CA LYS A 99 -1.34 -36.86 -20.39
C LYS A 99 -2.19 -36.31 -19.24
N SER A 100 -1.76 -35.21 -18.61
CA SER A 100 -2.70 -34.26 -18.05
C SER A 100 -3.32 -33.37 -19.15
N GLU A 101 -3.40 -33.88 -20.39
CA GLU A 101 -4.57 -33.71 -21.27
C GLU A 101 -5.72 -34.59 -20.74
N GLY A 102 -5.99 -34.48 -19.43
CA GLY A 102 -6.75 -35.45 -18.66
C GLY A 102 -8.24 -35.38 -18.94
N ASP A 103 -8.89 -36.55 -18.82
CA ASP A 103 -10.34 -36.65 -18.74
C ASP A 103 -10.86 -35.64 -17.68
N PRO A 104 -11.72 -34.69 -18.06
CA PRO A 104 -12.12 -33.59 -17.18
C PRO A 104 -12.78 -34.06 -15.87
N ASP A 105 -13.40 -35.25 -15.88
CA ASP A 105 -14.03 -35.82 -14.69
C ASP A 105 -13.02 -36.18 -13.60
N VAL A 106 -11.75 -36.43 -13.96
CA VAL A 106 -10.66 -36.69 -13.00
C VAL A 106 -10.35 -35.46 -12.15
N TYR A 107 -10.52 -34.24 -12.67
CA TYR A 107 -10.33 -33.01 -11.88
C TYR A 107 -11.40 -32.91 -10.78
N LYS A 108 -12.65 -33.25 -11.12
CA LYS A 108 -13.76 -33.26 -10.16
C LYS A 108 -13.56 -34.32 -9.08
N ASP A 109 -13.20 -35.54 -9.48
CA ASP A 109 -12.99 -36.66 -8.55
C ASP A 109 -11.77 -36.45 -7.65
N SER A 110 -10.68 -35.89 -8.20
CA SER A 110 -9.47 -35.58 -7.42
C SER A 110 -9.72 -34.46 -6.42
N TYR A 111 -10.45 -33.40 -6.79
CA TYR A 111 -10.86 -32.36 -5.85
C TYR A 111 -11.80 -32.89 -4.75
N ALA A 112 -12.77 -33.75 -5.11
CA ALA A 112 -13.66 -34.39 -4.15
C ALA A 112 -12.89 -35.29 -3.17
N ALA A 113 -11.89 -36.03 -3.65
CA ALA A 113 -11.02 -36.85 -2.82
C ALA A 113 -10.18 -36.00 -1.85
N LEU A 114 -9.63 -34.87 -2.31
CA LEU A 114 -8.90 -33.93 -1.47
C LEU A 114 -9.81 -33.32 -0.40
N LEU A 115 -11.01 -32.86 -0.78
CA LEU A 115 -11.98 -32.29 0.16
C LEU A 115 -12.33 -33.30 1.27
N LYS A 116 -12.64 -34.54 0.89
CA LYS A 116 -12.93 -35.63 1.84
C LYS A 116 -11.74 -35.93 2.74
N PHE A 117 -10.51 -35.80 2.25
CA PHE A 117 -9.31 -35.97 3.07
C PHE A 117 -9.16 -34.86 4.11
N VAL A 118 -9.35 -33.59 3.72
CA VAL A 118 -9.29 -32.45 4.64
C VAL A 118 -10.38 -32.57 5.71
N GLU A 119 -11.61 -32.89 5.33
CA GLU A 119 -12.73 -33.02 6.27
C GLU A 119 -12.55 -34.12 7.32
N ASN A 120 -11.90 -35.23 6.93
CA ASN A 120 -11.63 -36.38 7.81
C ASN A 120 -10.32 -36.26 8.61
N SER A 121 -9.52 -35.22 8.35
CA SER A 121 -8.28 -34.98 9.10
C SER A 121 -8.60 -34.47 10.52
N LEU A 122 -7.65 -34.66 11.45
CA LEU A 122 -7.79 -34.18 12.83
C LEU A 122 -7.97 -32.66 12.84
N ASP A 123 -8.82 -32.13 13.72
CA ASP A 123 -9.16 -30.70 13.78
C ASP A 123 -7.92 -29.79 13.91
N ILE A 124 -6.87 -30.26 14.60
CA ILE A 124 -5.58 -29.56 14.75
C ILE A 124 -4.95 -29.24 13.38
N TYR A 125 -5.06 -30.16 12.42
CA TYR A 125 -4.43 -30.06 11.10
C TYR A 125 -5.41 -29.64 10.01
N LYS A 126 -6.70 -29.88 10.24
CA LYS A 126 -7.79 -29.61 9.31
C LYS A 126 -7.81 -28.17 8.83
N HIS A 127 -7.59 -27.22 9.72
CA HIS A 127 -7.64 -25.80 9.37
C HIS A 127 -6.46 -25.37 8.49
N GLU A 128 -5.24 -25.84 8.76
CA GLU A 128 -4.09 -25.60 7.87
C GLU A 128 -4.28 -26.28 6.51
N LEU A 129 -4.73 -27.53 6.49
CA LEU A 129 -4.99 -28.26 5.25
C LEU A 129 -6.12 -27.62 4.42
N GLY A 130 -7.08 -26.97 5.08
CA GLY A 130 -8.16 -26.21 4.44
C GLY A 130 -7.67 -25.04 3.58
N THR A 131 -6.52 -24.43 3.92
CA THR A 131 -5.94 -23.31 3.15
C THR A 131 -5.54 -23.68 1.72
N ILE A 132 -5.34 -24.98 1.44
CA ILE A 132 -4.96 -25.51 0.13
C ILE A 132 -6.17 -25.60 -0.81
N LEU A 133 -7.39 -25.68 -0.27
CA LEU A 133 -8.61 -25.92 -1.07
C LEU A 133 -8.87 -24.81 -2.07
N TYR A 134 -8.79 -23.55 -1.65
CA TYR A 134 -9.01 -22.39 -2.51
C TYR A 134 -8.05 -22.31 -3.71
N PRO A 135 -6.71 -22.28 -3.52
CA PRO A 135 -5.80 -22.15 -4.65
C PRO A 135 -5.84 -23.40 -5.55
N MET A 136 -6.04 -24.60 -4.99
CA MET A 136 -6.24 -25.80 -5.81
C MET A 136 -7.50 -25.70 -6.67
N PHE A 137 -8.60 -25.24 -6.10
CA PHE A 137 -9.86 -25.02 -6.82
C PHE A 137 -9.67 -24.04 -7.99
N VAL A 138 -9.02 -22.90 -7.75
CA VAL A 138 -8.77 -21.88 -8.78
C VAL A 138 -7.86 -22.43 -9.88
N HIS A 139 -6.74 -23.08 -9.54
CA HIS A 139 -5.82 -23.62 -10.56
C HIS A 139 -6.46 -24.72 -11.40
N MET A 140 -7.24 -25.63 -10.80
CA MET A 140 -7.98 -26.65 -11.54
C MET A 140 -9.01 -26.03 -12.48
N TYR A 141 -9.76 -25.04 -12.02
CA TYR A 141 -10.72 -24.31 -12.85
C TYR A 141 -10.03 -23.64 -14.04
N LEU A 142 -8.92 -22.93 -13.80
CA LEU A 142 -8.16 -22.26 -14.85
C LEU A 142 -7.57 -23.24 -15.86
N GLU A 143 -7.15 -24.44 -15.43
CA GLU A 143 -6.66 -25.50 -16.32
C GLU A 143 -7.78 -26.08 -17.21
N LEU A 144 -8.97 -26.31 -16.65
CA LEU A 144 -10.17 -26.72 -17.41
C LEU A 144 -10.56 -25.68 -18.47
N VAL A 145 -10.56 -24.40 -18.10
CA VAL A 145 -10.84 -23.29 -19.04
C VAL A 145 -9.75 -23.17 -20.09
N TYR A 146 -8.48 -23.34 -19.71
CA TYR A 146 -7.35 -23.29 -20.64
C TYR A 146 -7.42 -24.40 -21.70
N ASN A 147 -7.86 -25.61 -21.29
CA ASN A 147 -8.05 -26.76 -22.16
C ASN A 147 -9.33 -26.69 -23.00
N GLY A 148 -10.21 -25.71 -22.75
CA GLY A 148 -11.43 -25.47 -23.53
C GLY A 148 -12.67 -26.26 -23.07
N TYR A 149 -12.62 -26.89 -21.90
CA TYR A 149 -13.72 -27.66 -21.32
C TYR A 149 -14.73 -26.74 -20.61
N LYS A 150 -15.48 -25.95 -21.38
CA LYS A 150 -16.38 -24.90 -20.86
C LYS A 150 -17.46 -25.44 -19.92
N ASP A 151 -18.22 -26.45 -20.35
CA ASP A 151 -19.39 -26.92 -19.60
C ASP A 151 -18.99 -27.58 -18.28
N GLN A 152 -17.89 -28.33 -18.26
CA GLN A 152 -17.34 -28.94 -17.05
C GLN A 152 -16.75 -27.90 -16.10
N ALA A 153 -16.09 -26.86 -16.62
CA ALA A 153 -15.60 -25.75 -15.79
C ALA A 153 -16.77 -25.02 -15.10
N ILE A 154 -17.87 -24.78 -15.80
CA ILE A 154 -19.08 -24.16 -15.22
C ILE A 154 -19.68 -25.06 -14.13
N GLN A 155 -19.87 -26.35 -14.41
CA GLN A 155 -20.37 -27.30 -13.41
C GLN A 155 -19.46 -27.39 -12.18
N PHE A 156 -18.14 -27.35 -12.38
CA PHE A 156 -17.15 -27.34 -11.29
C PHE A 156 -17.28 -26.07 -10.44
N MET A 157 -17.45 -24.92 -11.08
CA MET A 157 -17.64 -23.62 -10.43
C MET A 157 -18.94 -23.57 -9.62
N GLU A 158 -20.05 -24.07 -10.17
CA GLU A 158 -21.35 -24.12 -9.48
C GLU A 158 -21.34 -25.09 -8.28
N THR A 159 -20.62 -26.21 -8.39
CA THR A 159 -20.60 -27.25 -7.35
C THR A 159 -19.71 -26.86 -6.16
N TYR A 160 -18.55 -26.27 -6.42
CA TYR A 160 -17.53 -26.02 -5.39
C TYR A 160 -17.25 -24.54 -5.12
N GLY A 161 -17.66 -23.62 -5.98
CA GLY A 161 -17.50 -22.18 -5.77
C GLY A 161 -18.15 -21.70 -4.46
N PRO A 162 -19.45 -21.96 -4.23
CA PRO A 162 -20.12 -21.55 -2.98
C PRO A 162 -19.65 -22.25 -1.71
N LYS A 163 -18.81 -23.29 -1.82
CA LYS A 163 -18.25 -24.03 -0.67
C LYS A 163 -16.93 -23.44 -0.17
N GLN A 164 -16.35 -22.51 -0.93
CA GLN A 164 -15.15 -21.82 -0.50
C GLN A 164 -15.47 -20.80 0.59
N GLU A 165 -14.43 -20.30 1.25
CA GLU A 165 -14.56 -19.29 2.30
C GLU A 165 -15.17 -17.98 1.78
N ASP A 166 -16.01 -17.34 2.60
CA ASP A 166 -16.80 -16.16 2.23
C ASP A 166 -15.95 -15.01 1.65
N TYR A 167 -14.73 -14.84 2.17
CA TYR A 167 -13.85 -13.75 1.78
C TYR A 167 -13.17 -13.93 0.40
N TYR A 168 -13.31 -15.09 -0.23
CA TYR A 168 -12.88 -15.29 -1.63
C TYR A 168 -14.04 -15.17 -2.63
N GLN A 169 -15.27 -14.95 -2.17
CA GLN A 169 -16.44 -14.99 -3.04
C GLN A 169 -16.42 -13.91 -4.12
N GLU A 170 -15.85 -12.73 -3.85
CA GLU A 170 -15.66 -11.70 -4.86
C GLU A 170 -14.71 -12.14 -5.98
N ASP A 171 -13.62 -12.83 -5.63
CA ASP A 171 -12.67 -13.35 -6.61
C ASP A 171 -13.29 -14.50 -7.42
N ILE A 172 -14.06 -15.36 -6.75
CA ILE A 172 -14.82 -16.44 -7.39
C ILE A 172 -15.80 -15.86 -8.40
N GLN A 173 -16.50 -14.77 -8.09
CA GLN A 173 -17.36 -14.09 -9.06
C GLN A 173 -16.56 -13.55 -10.27
N LYS A 174 -15.37 -12.97 -10.04
CA LYS A 174 -14.49 -12.52 -11.12
C LYS A 174 -14.01 -13.70 -11.98
N PHE A 175 -13.67 -14.84 -11.38
CA PHE A 175 -13.28 -16.05 -12.10
C PHE A 175 -14.46 -16.67 -12.86
N ALA A 176 -15.67 -16.65 -12.30
CA ALA A 176 -16.87 -17.21 -12.94
C ALA A 176 -17.23 -16.49 -14.24
N ALA A 177 -16.85 -15.21 -14.38
CA ALA A 177 -17.00 -14.46 -15.62
C ALA A 177 -16.06 -14.95 -16.75
N ILE A 178 -15.01 -15.71 -16.42
CA ILE A 178 -13.95 -16.14 -17.33
C ILE A 178 -14.23 -17.59 -17.78
N THR A 179 -14.94 -17.75 -18.88
CA THR A 179 -15.31 -19.08 -19.41
C THR A 179 -14.54 -19.47 -20.67
N LEU A 180 -13.85 -18.51 -21.30
CA LEU A 180 -13.14 -18.70 -22.56
C LEU A 180 -11.65 -18.42 -22.41
N ARG A 181 -10.84 -19.10 -23.23
CA ARG A 181 -9.38 -18.92 -23.28
C ARG A 181 -8.95 -17.49 -23.64
N GLU A 182 -9.72 -16.79 -24.48
CA GLU A 182 -9.42 -15.40 -24.85
C GLU A 182 -9.59 -14.45 -23.66
N GLN A 183 -10.67 -14.63 -22.90
CA GLN A 183 -10.93 -13.87 -21.66
C GLN A 183 -9.84 -14.10 -20.62
N MET A 184 -9.26 -15.30 -20.58
CA MET A 184 -8.13 -15.63 -19.72
C MET A 184 -6.90 -14.76 -20.00
N ARG A 185 -6.65 -14.41 -21.28
CA ARG A 185 -5.49 -13.59 -21.67
C ARG A 185 -5.68 -12.11 -21.36
N SER A 186 -6.93 -11.62 -21.38
CA SER A 186 -7.24 -10.23 -21.06
C SER A 186 -7.39 -9.97 -19.55
N SER A 187 -7.50 -11.02 -18.74
CA SER A 187 -7.80 -10.89 -17.32
C SER A 187 -6.52 -10.82 -16.47
N GLU A 188 -6.29 -9.66 -15.86
CA GLU A 188 -5.11 -9.41 -15.03
C GLU A 188 -5.02 -10.32 -13.80
N ILE A 189 -6.17 -10.66 -13.19
CA ILE A 189 -6.21 -11.54 -12.02
C ILE A 189 -5.69 -12.94 -12.39
N VAL A 190 -6.06 -13.46 -13.57
CA VAL A 190 -5.58 -14.78 -14.01
C VAL A 190 -4.09 -14.75 -14.34
N GLU A 191 -3.61 -13.69 -14.98
CA GLU A 191 -2.19 -13.53 -15.25
C GLU A 191 -1.39 -13.49 -13.95
N THR A 192 -1.89 -12.82 -12.92
CA THR A 192 -1.24 -12.77 -11.61
C THR A 192 -1.18 -14.14 -10.94
N PHE A 193 -2.30 -14.88 -10.93
CA PHE A 193 -2.35 -16.23 -10.35
C PHE A 193 -1.48 -17.24 -11.13
N LYS A 194 -1.34 -17.08 -12.45
CA LYS A 194 -0.53 -17.98 -13.27
C LYS A 194 0.98 -17.68 -13.15
N SER A 195 1.35 -16.42 -13.05
CA SER A 195 2.75 -15.98 -12.98
C SER A 195 3.37 -16.20 -11.60
N ASN A 196 2.56 -16.13 -10.54
CA ASN A 196 3.04 -16.26 -9.16
C ASN A 196 2.58 -17.56 -8.52
N ALA A 197 3.46 -18.18 -7.73
CA ALA A 197 3.07 -19.31 -6.90
C ALA A 197 2.28 -18.81 -5.68
N PHE A 198 1.14 -19.44 -5.39
CA PHE A 198 0.34 -19.11 -4.23
C PHE A 198 1.03 -19.58 -2.95
N ILE A 199 1.28 -18.66 -2.02
CA ILE A 199 2.07 -18.92 -0.82
C ILE A 199 1.17 -19.38 0.32
N ILE A 200 1.48 -20.54 0.89
CA ILE A 200 0.74 -21.12 2.01
C ILE A 200 1.72 -21.42 3.14
N ARG A 201 1.44 -20.93 4.34
CA ARG A 201 2.22 -21.25 5.54
C ARG A 201 1.64 -22.47 6.24
N MET A 202 2.45 -23.48 6.50
CA MET A 202 2.01 -24.71 7.17
C MET A 202 3.06 -25.24 8.13
N SER A 203 2.61 -25.91 9.19
CA SER A 203 3.50 -26.62 10.09
C SER A 203 4.17 -27.80 9.38
N ARG A 204 5.36 -28.19 9.85
CA ARG A 204 6.10 -29.33 9.29
C ARG A 204 5.28 -30.63 9.33
N ASP A 205 4.49 -30.82 10.38
CA ASP A 205 3.67 -32.02 10.58
C ASP A 205 2.52 -32.08 9.56
N THR A 206 1.80 -30.98 9.32
CA THR A 206 0.70 -30.94 8.33
C THR A 206 1.19 -31.20 6.92
N VAL A 207 2.34 -30.62 6.54
CA VAL A 207 2.96 -30.89 5.23
C VAL A 207 3.37 -32.36 5.11
N SER A 208 3.86 -33.00 6.17
CA SER A 208 4.21 -34.42 6.15
C SER A 208 2.98 -35.32 5.93
N ILE A 209 1.86 -34.99 6.59
CA ILE A 209 0.58 -35.70 6.46
C ILE A 209 0.03 -35.55 5.05
N LEU A 210 0.07 -34.34 4.49
CA LEU A 210 -0.34 -34.06 3.12
C LEU A 210 0.51 -34.85 2.10
N LYS A 211 1.84 -34.81 2.23
CA LYS A 211 2.76 -35.53 1.35
C LYS A 211 2.52 -37.04 1.39
N ARG A 212 2.25 -37.61 2.58
CA ARG A 212 1.90 -39.02 2.73
C ARG A 212 0.61 -39.35 1.99
N HIS A 213 -0.44 -38.54 2.14
CA HIS A 213 -1.71 -38.77 1.45
C HIS A 213 -1.59 -38.74 -0.07
N LEU A 214 -0.86 -37.77 -0.60
CA LEU A 214 -0.65 -37.61 -2.04
C LEU A 214 0.12 -38.79 -2.65
N ASN A 215 1.08 -39.36 -1.91
CA ASN A 215 1.86 -40.52 -2.35
C ASN A 215 1.10 -41.85 -2.25
N GLU A 216 0.20 -42.02 -1.27
CA GLU A 216 -0.55 -43.27 -1.07
C GLU A 216 -1.58 -43.56 -2.16
N LYS A 217 -2.18 -42.52 -2.75
CA LYS A 217 -3.28 -42.64 -3.71
C LYS A 217 -2.92 -42.35 -5.17
N ASP A 218 -1.64 -42.13 -5.47
CA ASP A 218 -1.11 -41.77 -6.80
C ASP A 218 -1.90 -40.62 -7.46
N HIS A 219 -2.18 -39.55 -6.69
CA HIS A 219 -2.88 -38.37 -7.17
C HIS A 219 -1.96 -37.48 -8.01
N SER A 220 -1.65 -37.91 -9.24
CA SER A 220 -0.70 -37.24 -10.14
C SER A 220 -1.11 -35.80 -10.48
N VAL A 221 -2.39 -35.55 -10.74
CA VAL A 221 -2.94 -34.21 -11.05
C VAL A 221 -2.72 -33.25 -9.88
N LEU A 222 -3.11 -33.66 -8.66
CA LEU A 222 -2.92 -32.83 -7.46
C LEU A 222 -1.44 -32.52 -7.23
N LEU A 223 -0.57 -33.52 -7.35
CA LEU A 223 0.87 -33.35 -7.14
C LEU A 223 1.48 -32.39 -8.15
N ASN A 224 1.07 -32.46 -9.43
CA ASN A 224 1.55 -31.56 -10.47
C ASN A 224 1.15 -30.10 -10.20
N ILE A 225 -0.12 -29.86 -9.83
CA ILE A 225 -0.60 -28.51 -9.51
C ILE A 225 0.12 -27.97 -8.28
N ILE A 226 0.22 -28.75 -7.19
CA ILE A 226 0.90 -28.32 -5.97
C ILE A 226 2.37 -27.97 -6.25
N LYS A 227 3.06 -28.78 -7.07
CA LYS A 227 4.47 -28.56 -7.39
C LYS A 227 4.71 -27.32 -8.26
N ASN A 228 3.81 -27.03 -9.20
CA ASN A 228 3.99 -25.95 -10.18
C ASN A 228 3.42 -24.60 -9.71
N HIS A 229 2.36 -24.62 -8.91
CA HIS A 229 1.56 -23.43 -8.61
C HIS A 229 1.50 -23.05 -7.13
N LEU A 230 1.86 -23.95 -6.21
CA LEU A 230 1.85 -23.64 -4.77
C LEU A 230 3.27 -23.56 -4.23
N TYR A 231 3.47 -22.61 -3.32
CA TYR A 231 4.68 -22.51 -2.51
C TYR A 231 4.33 -22.76 -1.05
N LEU A 232 4.77 -23.91 -0.52
CA LEU A 232 4.51 -24.30 0.87
C LEU A 232 5.66 -23.81 1.77
N ASP A 233 5.42 -22.72 2.51
CA ASP A 233 6.34 -22.19 3.51
C ASP A 233 6.20 -22.97 4.82
N MET A 234 7.21 -23.78 5.13
CA MET A 234 7.20 -24.69 6.28
C MET A 234 7.77 -24.00 7.52
N TYR A 235 7.03 -24.05 8.63
CA TYR A 235 7.54 -23.61 9.93
C TYR A 235 7.55 -24.74 10.96
N GLU A 236 8.45 -24.61 11.94
CA GLU A 236 8.56 -25.54 13.06
C GLU A 236 7.70 -25.03 14.23
N GLY A 237 6.73 -25.82 14.66
CA GLY A 237 5.82 -25.45 15.71
C GLY A 237 4.50 -26.21 15.64
N VAL A 238 3.59 -25.87 16.56
CA VAL A 238 2.21 -26.38 16.57
C VAL A 238 1.43 -25.77 15.41
N ALA A 239 0.53 -26.54 14.81
CA ALA A 239 -0.35 -26.08 13.75
C ALA A 239 -1.24 -24.92 14.23
N ARG A 240 -1.54 -23.98 13.32
CA ARG A 240 -2.37 -22.80 13.61
C ARG A 240 -3.83 -23.16 13.83
N ASN A 241 -4.48 -22.40 14.71
CA ASN A 241 -5.93 -22.46 14.89
C ASN A 241 -6.65 -21.85 13.66
N LYS A 242 -7.90 -22.27 13.42
CA LYS A 242 -8.79 -21.70 12.39
C LYS A 242 -8.78 -20.18 12.42
N ASP A 243 -8.92 -19.67 13.62
CA ASP A 243 -8.98 -18.28 13.98
C ASP A 243 -7.75 -17.46 13.60
N GLN A 244 -6.55 -18.04 13.70
CA GLN A 244 -5.30 -17.38 13.32
C GLN A 244 -5.14 -17.37 11.80
N ILE A 245 -5.52 -18.48 11.15
CA ILE A 245 -5.45 -18.64 9.69
C ILE A 245 -6.39 -17.65 9.00
N GLU A 246 -7.65 -17.58 9.40
CA GLU A 246 -8.66 -16.70 8.79
C GLU A 246 -8.29 -15.22 8.85
N ILE A 247 -7.44 -14.84 9.81
CA ILE A 247 -7.01 -13.46 9.98
C ILE A 247 -5.77 -13.17 9.13
N THR A 248 -4.85 -14.13 8.97
CA THR A 248 -3.66 -13.93 8.13
C THR A 248 -3.93 -14.18 6.64
N ALA A 249 -4.99 -14.95 6.34
CA ALA A 249 -5.44 -15.26 5.00
C ALA A 249 -6.14 -14.06 4.32
N GLY A 250 -6.31 -14.15 3.02
CA GLY A 250 -7.00 -13.13 2.22
C GLY A 250 -6.11 -12.46 1.17
N GLY A 251 -4.79 -12.60 1.21
CA GLY A 251 -3.94 -12.09 0.12
C GLY A 251 -4.27 -12.73 -1.23
N MET A 252 -4.23 -11.97 -2.33
CA MET A 252 -4.50 -12.51 -3.68
C MET A 252 -3.52 -13.64 -4.09
N VAL A 253 -2.26 -13.56 -3.64
CA VAL A 253 -1.21 -14.56 -3.91
C VAL A 253 -0.88 -15.36 -2.64
N GLY A 254 -1.78 -15.36 -1.65
CA GLY A 254 -1.61 -16.04 -0.37
C GLY A 254 -0.90 -15.20 0.69
N GLU A 255 -0.21 -15.88 1.61
CA GLU A 255 0.42 -15.27 2.79
C GLU A 255 1.83 -14.73 2.50
N ALA A 256 2.31 -13.81 3.35
CA ALA A 256 3.69 -13.34 3.30
C ALA A 256 4.69 -14.44 3.66
N ARG A 257 5.83 -14.50 2.97
CA ARG A 257 6.91 -15.43 3.36
C ARG A 257 7.57 -14.93 4.63
N ARG A 258 8.15 -15.86 5.40
CA ARG A 258 8.97 -15.48 6.57
C ARG A 258 10.15 -14.58 6.19
N GLU A 259 10.75 -14.81 5.02
CA GLU A 259 11.91 -14.06 4.54
C GLU A 259 11.56 -12.59 4.26
N ASP A 260 10.35 -12.33 3.75
CA ASP A 260 9.86 -10.98 3.40
C ASP A 260 9.78 -10.06 4.63
N ASN A 261 9.61 -10.62 5.83
CA ASN A 261 9.49 -9.89 7.09
C ASN A 261 10.73 -9.95 7.98
N LYS A 262 11.82 -10.58 7.53
CA LYS A 262 13.04 -10.79 8.34
C LYS A 262 13.96 -9.57 8.40
N ALA A 263 13.91 -8.69 7.41
CA ALA A 263 14.82 -7.54 7.31
C ALA A 263 14.71 -6.61 8.54
N LYS A 264 15.80 -5.99 8.98
CA LYS A 264 15.73 -5.05 10.12
C LYS A 264 15.11 -3.73 9.70
N VAL A 265 14.07 -3.28 10.42
CA VAL A 265 13.41 -1.99 10.21
C VAL A 265 13.80 -1.02 11.33
N PHE A 266 14.13 0.21 10.95
CA PHE A 266 14.38 1.32 11.88
C PHE A 266 13.10 2.14 12.08
N TYR A 267 12.22 1.65 12.94
CA TYR A 267 10.92 2.28 13.21
C TYR A 267 11.00 3.44 14.22
N GLY A 268 12.14 3.63 14.89
CA GLY A 268 12.31 4.74 15.84
C GLY A 268 12.22 6.10 15.17
N LEU A 269 11.83 7.11 15.95
CA LEU A 269 11.72 8.49 15.50
C LEU A 269 13.09 9.17 15.45
N LEU A 270 13.27 10.09 14.50
CA LEU A 270 14.50 10.88 14.42
C LEU A 270 14.63 11.81 15.63
N LYS A 271 15.88 12.09 16.00
CA LYS A 271 16.18 13.02 17.08
C LYS A 271 15.80 14.44 16.65
N GLU A 272 14.90 15.07 17.41
CA GLU A 272 14.57 16.49 17.21
C GLU A 272 15.79 17.39 17.50
N PRO A 273 15.98 18.46 16.72
CA PRO A 273 17.09 19.40 16.91
C PRO A 273 16.89 20.27 18.17
N ASP A 274 18.00 20.75 18.74
CA ASP A 274 17.98 21.60 19.94
C ASP A 274 17.48 23.02 19.61
N LEU A 275 16.23 23.32 19.95
CA LEU A 275 15.54 24.59 19.66
C LEU A 275 15.76 25.70 20.72
N GLN A 276 16.77 25.57 21.60
CA GLN A 276 16.92 26.39 22.82
C GLN A 276 17.07 27.90 22.56
N CYS A 277 17.66 28.30 21.43
CA CYS A 277 17.94 29.71 21.12
C CYS A 277 16.67 30.51 20.78
N PHE A 278 15.66 29.87 20.17
CA PHE A 278 14.45 30.54 19.69
C PHE A 278 13.40 30.73 20.79
N VAL A 279 13.45 29.91 21.84
CA VAL A 279 12.55 30.04 23.00
C VAL A 279 12.84 31.34 23.77
N GLN A 280 14.11 31.73 23.88
CA GLN A 280 14.52 32.93 24.60
C GLN A 280 14.14 34.22 23.85
N ALA A 281 14.23 34.22 22.52
CA ALA A 281 13.92 35.38 21.69
C ALA A 281 12.43 35.78 21.77
N GLU A 282 11.49 34.81 21.77
CA GLU A 282 10.06 35.14 21.94
C GLU A 282 9.72 35.57 23.39
N GLU A 283 10.39 35.04 24.41
CA GLU A 283 10.17 35.46 25.81
C GLU A 283 10.58 36.92 26.05
N ASP A 284 11.58 37.41 25.30
CA ASP A 284 12.01 38.81 25.33
C ASP A 284 11.04 39.72 24.53
N GLU A 285 10.44 39.25 23.42
CA GLU A 285 9.43 40.01 22.64
C GLU A 285 8.06 40.12 23.35
N ASP A 286 7.60 39.05 24.01
CA ASP A 286 6.35 39.07 24.81
C ASP A 286 6.49 39.95 26.08
N GLY A 287 7.72 40.37 26.44
CA GLY A 287 8.06 41.15 27.62
C GLY A 287 8.08 42.68 27.46
N ASP A 288 8.06 43.22 26.23
CA ASP A 288 8.29 44.66 25.96
C ASP A 288 7.03 45.47 25.61
N GLY A 289 5.84 44.93 25.89
CA GLY A 289 4.56 45.61 25.68
C GLY A 289 4.09 46.43 26.88
N GLY A 290 4.84 47.47 27.31
CA GLY A 290 4.36 48.37 28.36
C GLY A 290 5.37 49.40 28.87
N ALA A 291 5.41 50.55 28.23
CA ALA A 291 6.04 51.75 28.77
C ALA A 291 5.24 52.25 29.99
N ASP A 292 5.70 51.91 31.19
CA ASP A 292 5.60 52.82 32.34
C ASP A 292 6.81 52.65 33.25
N ALA A 293 7.47 53.77 33.52
CA ALA A 293 8.73 53.83 34.23
C ALA A 293 8.49 53.87 35.75
N ASP A 294 8.63 52.74 36.45
CA ASP A 294 9.25 52.77 37.79
C ASP A 294 9.72 51.38 38.30
N LYS A 295 11.04 51.27 38.51
CA LYS A 295 11.81 50.26 39.27
C LYS A 295 11.73 48.77 38.85
N PRO A 296 12.85 48.15 38.39
CA PRO A 296 12.90 46.71 38.23
C PRO A 296 13.25 46.05 39.56
N LYS A 297 12.25 45.46 40.24
CA LYS A 297 12.53 44.32 41.13
C LYS A 297 12.75 43.11 40.25
N LYS A 298 14.02 42.71 40.07
CA LYS A 298 14.44 41.42 39.49
C LYS A 298 13.75 40.27 40.22
N LYS A 299 12.56 39.90 39.77
CA LYS A 299 11.94 38.61 40.07
C LYS A 299 12.47 37.67 38.99
N LYS A 300 13.41 36.80 39.34
CA LYS A 300 13.88 35.74 38.44
C LYS A 300 12.65 35.01 37.90
N ALA A 301 12.38 35.14 36.60
CA ALA A 301 11.43 34.28 35.92
C ALA A 301 11.84 32.84 36.21
N LYS A 302 10.86 32.03 36.62
CA LYS A 302 11.03 30.60 36.80
C LYS A 302 11.41 30.05 35.42
N LYS A 303 12.69 29.73 35.26
CA LYS A 303 13.25 29.11 34.05
C LYS A 303 12.46 27.83 33.79
N ASP A 304 11.58 27.83 32.78
CA ASP A 304 10.73 26.68 32.51
C ASP A 304 11.60 25.47 32.13
N SER A 305 11.52 24.44 32.97
CA SER A 305 12.26 23.18 32.84
C SER A 305 11.81 22.33 31.63
N LEU A 306 10.88 22.83 30.81
CA LEU A 306 10.22 22.12 29.72
C LEU A 306 11.19 21.76 28.58
N PHE A 307 12.27 22.53 28.39
CA PHE A 307 13.22 22.35 27.29
C PHE A 307 14.50 21.57 27.66
N TYR A 308 14.59 21.03 28.90
CA TYR A 308 15.82 20.40 29.43
C TYR A 308 15.79 18.87 29.45
N LYS A 309 14.79 18.21 28.85
CA LYS A 309 14.84 16.75 28.69
C LYS A 309 15.73 16.41 27.50
N LYS A 310 16.98 16.01 27.77
CA LYS A 310 17.82 15.32 26.77
C LYS A 310 17.00 14.17 26.19
N SER A 311 16.67 14.24 24.91
CA SER A 311 15.95 13.18 24.21
C SER A 311 16.79 11.90 24.32
N LYS A 312 16.19 10.84 24.89
CA LYS A 312 16.84 9.53 24.93
C LYS A 312 17.08 9.10 23.48
N THR A 313 18.32 8.71 23.17
CA THR A 313 18.64 8.14 21.86
C THR A 313 18.00 6.78 21.75
N ASP A 314 17.02 6.63 20.86
CA ASP A 314 16.39 5.35 20.57
C ASP A 314 17.33 4.50 19.68
N PRO A 315 17.73 3.29 20.10
CA PRO A 315 18.57 2.40 19.30
C PRO A 315 17.90 1.93 17.99
N ASN A 316 16.57 2.02 17.90
CA ASN A 316 15.80 1.65 16.70
C ASN A 316 15.53 2.84 15.78
N ALA A 317 15.97 4.05 16.14
CA ALA A 317 15.92 5.20 15.25
C ALA A 317 17.02 5.14 14.19
N PRO A 318 16.72 5.51 12.93
CA PRO A 318 17.75 5.65 11.92
C PRO A 318 18.66 6.85 12.23
N SER A 319 19.88 6.85 11.70
CA SER A 319 20.73 8.05 11.69
C SER A 319 20.10 9.15 10.83
N SER A 320 20.27 10.42 11.23
CA SER A 320 19.83 11.57 10.44
C SER A 320 20.39 11.56 9.01
N ASP A 321 21.58 11.00 8.84
CA ASP A 321 22.32 11.03 7.57
C ASP A 321 21.95 9.86 6.64
N ARG A 322 21.04 8.97 7.07
CA ARG A 322 20.63 7.79 6.29
C ARG A 322 19.92 8.19 5.00
N MET A 323 19.05 9.20 5.09
CA MET A 323 18.32 9.78 3.97
C MET A 323 18.56 11.29 4.03
N PRO A 324 18.92 11.95 2.90
CA PRO A 324 19.20 13.37 2.91
C PRO A 324 17.90 14.14 3.15
N LEU A 325 17.72 14.63 4.38
CA LEU A 325 16.57 15.44 4.77
C LEU A 325 16.91 16.93 4.68
N PRO A 326 15.93 17.80 4.37
CA PRO A 326 16.14 19.24 4.35
C PRO A 326 16.57 19.78 5.71
N GLU A 327 17.48 20.74 5.71
CA GLU A 327 17.77 21.52 6.92
C GLU A 327 16.57 22.41 7.25
N LEU A 328 16.26 22.53 8.55
CA LEU A 328 15.16 23.38 9.00
C LEU A 328 15.52 24.86 8.83
N LYS A 329 14.66 25.59 8.11
CA LYS A 329 14.75 27.05 8.02
C LYS A 329 14.39 27.68 9.37
N ASP A 330 14.78 28.93 9.60
CA ASP A 330 14.48 29.62 10.85
C ASP A 330 12.98 29.81 11.08
N ALA A 331 12.20 30.02 10.00
CA ALA A 331 10.74 30.02 10.05
C ALA A 331 10.16 28.68 10.51
N ASP A 332 10.72 27.56 10.03
CA ASP A 332 10.27 26.21 10.41
C ASP A 332 10.60 25.91 11.87
N LYS A 333 11.75 26.38 12.36
CA LYS A 333 12.13 26.30 13.78
C LYS A 333 11.14 27.07 14.66
N LEU A 334 10.75 28.27 14.24
CA LEU A 334 9.75 29.08 14.96
C LEU A 334 8.39 28.40 15.01
N GLU A 335 7.92 27.86 13.88
CA GLU A 335 6.66 27.10 13.82
C GLU A 335 6.72 25.83 14.68
N LYS A 336 7.87 25.12 14.71
CA LYS A 336 8.08 23.99 15.63
C LYS A 336 8.04 24.42 17.09
N VAL A 337 8.62 25.56 17.46
CA VAL A 337 8.53 26.09 18.84
C VAL A 337 7.07 26.40 19.21
N LYS A 338 6.30 27.02 18.30
CA LYS A 338 4.86 27.23 18.48
C LYS A 338 4.11 25.91 18.64
N ALA A 339 4.40 24.92 17.80
CA ALA A 339 3.82 23.58 17.90
C ALA A 339 4.12 22.92 19.25
N LEU A 340 5.35 23.04 19.76
CA LEU A 340 5.75 22.55 21.08
C LEU A 340 5.01 23.26 22.21
N ARG A 341 4.88 24.60 22.16
CA ARG A 341 4.12 25.40 23.14
C ARG A 341 2.62 25.07 23.13
N GLU A 342 2.05 24.71 21.98
CA GLU A 342 0.68 24.22 21.91
C GLU A 342 0.55 22.79 22.42
N SER A 343 1.52 21.93 22.12
CA SER A 343 1.56 20.56 22.63
C SER A 343 1.67 20.50 24.15
N SER A 344 2.32 21.48 24.79
CA SER A 344 2.39 21.55 26.26
C SER A 344 1.05 21.90 26.91
N LYS A 345 0.09 22.43 26.15
CA LYS A 345 -1.29 22.72 26.58
C LYS A 345 -2.27 21.63 26.17
N ARG A 346 -1.78 20.52 25.61
CA ARG A 346 -2.59 19.40 25.13
C ARG A 346 -3.25 18.66 26.29
N VAL A 347 -4.51 18.27 26.09
CA VAL A 347 -5.23 17.39 27.01
C VAL A 347 -4.83 15.96 26.72
N THR A 348 -4.31 15.25 27.71
CA THR A 348 -4.00 13.82 27.60
C THR A 348 -5.29 13.01 27.48
N LEU A 349 -5.45 12.31 26.37
CA LEU A 349 -6.63 11.49 26.12
C LEU A 349 -6.48 10.11 26.77
N SER A 350 -7.58 9.58 27.29
CA SER A 350 -7.67 8.25 27.90
C SER A 350 -9.11 7.73 27.79
N ALA A 351 -9.36 6.51 28.29
CA ALA A 351 -10.72 5.96 28.36
C ALA A 351 -11.70 6.86 29.14
N GLU A 352 -11.21 7.61 30.13
CA GLU A 352 -12.01 8.55 30.93
C GLU A 352 -12.13 9.92 30.25
N THR A 353 -11.06 10.37 29.59
CA THR A 353 -10.96 11.69 28.94
C THR A 353 -11.01 11.57 27.42
N LEU A 354 -12.24 11.53 26.88
CA LEU A 354 -12.48 11.43 25.45
C LEU A 354 -12.25 12.78 24.73
N PRO A 355 -11.82 12.75 23.46
CA PRO A 355 -11.66 13.96 22.66
C PRO A 355 -13.01 14.59 22.33
N SER A 356 -13.01 15.92 22.20
CA SER A 356 -14.13 16.65 21.61
C SER A 356 -14.06 16.53 20.08
N ILE A 357 -15.19 16.17 19.46
CA ILE A 357 -15.29 16.00 18.00
C ILE A 357 -16.01 17.22 17.41
N CYS A 358 -15.29 18.01 16.62
CA CYS A 358 -15.84 19.11 15.83
C CYS A 358 -16.08 18.62 14.40
N CYS A 359 -17.35 18.53 14.01
CA CYS A 359 -17.74 18.08 12.68
C CYS A 359 -17.88 19.28 11.73
N TYR A 360 -17.09 19.30 10.66
CA TYR A 360 -17.24 20.23 9.54
C TYR A 360 -18.01 19.50 8.43
N THR A 361 -19.28 19.87 8.23
CA THR A 361 -20.09 19.31 7.14
C THR A 361 -20.03 20.22 5.93
N LEU A 362 -19.48 19.70 4.83
CA LEU A 362 -19.46 20.37 3.54
C LEU A 362 -20.89 20.39 2.98
N LEU A 363 -21.44 21.61 2.86
CA LEU A 363 -22.77 21.86 2.31
C LEU A 363 -22.68 22.29 0.85
N ASN A 364 -23.76 22.03 0.10
CA ASN A 364 -23.92 22.46 -1.28
C ASN A 364 -22.84 21.94 -2.25
N THR A 365 -22.41 20.70 -2.03
CA THR A 365 -21.50 19.98 -2.90
C THR A 365 -22.30 19.43 -4.09
N TYR A 366 -22.65 20.29 -5.05
CA TYR A 366 -23.27 19.86 -6.31
C TYR A 366 -22.42 18.83 -7.06
N TYR A 367 -21.10 18.90 -6.86
CA TYR A 367 -20.12 17.93 -7.34
C TYR A 367 -19.68 17.06 -6.18
N SER A 368 -19.53 15.75 -6.44
CA SER A 368 -19.03 14.80 -5.44
C SER A 368 -17.66 15.26 -4.93
N VAL A 369 -17.55 15.43 -3.61
CA VAL A 369 -16.27 15.66 -2.93
C VAL A 369 -15.52 14.35 -2.95
N SER A 370 -14.28 14.38 -3.45
CA SER A 370 -13.45 13.19 -3.59
C SER A 370 -12.47 13.05 -2.43
N CYS A 371 -11.83 14.14 -2.01
CA CYS A 371 -10.85 14.14 -0.92
C CYS A 371 -10.82 15.45 -0.15
N THR A 372 -10.38 15.37 1.10
CA THR A 372 -10.13 16.54 1.93
C THR A 372 -8.85 16.36 2.74
N GLU A 373 -8.25 17.46 3.15
CA GLU A 373 -7.09 17.44 4.02
C GLU A 373 -7.01 18.75 4.82
N ILE A 374 -6.54 18.66 6.05
CA ILE A 374 -6.37 19.79 6.96
C ILE A 374 -4.87 20.01 7.19
N SER A 375 -4.45 21.27 7.24
CA SER A 375 -3.06 21.63 7.55
C SER A 375 -2.68 21.23 8.99
N GLU A 376 -1.38 21.03 9.26
CA GLU A 376 -0.89 20.52 10.54
C GLU A 376 -1.24 21.40 11.77
N ASP A 377 -1.41 22.71 11.55
CA ASP A 377 -1.85 23.69 12.56
C ASP A 377 -3.37 23.90 12.59
N ALA A 378 -4.11 23.18 11.75
CA ALA A 378 -5.55 23.31 11.54
C ALA A 378 -6.00 24.70 11.07
N SER A 379 -5.12 25.47 10.42
CA SER A 379 -5.44 26.79 9.87
C SER A 379 -6.17 26.75 8.54
N MET A 380 -5.91 25.74 7.71
CA MET A 380 -6.45 25.61 6.36
C MET A 380 -7.08 24.23 6.13
N LEU A 381 -8.12 24.21 5.31
CA LEU A 381 -8.78 23.01 4.80
C LEU A 381 -8.71 23.04 3.28
N ALA A 382 -8.16 22.00 2.65
CA ALA A 382 -8.23 21.80 1.22
C ALA A 382 -9.27 20.73 0.88
N VAL A 383 -10.05 20.94 -0.18
CA VAL A 383 -11.03 19.98 -0.70
C VAL A 383 -10.82 19.83 -2.20
N GLY A 384 -10.67 18.57 -2.62
CA GLY A 384 -10.65 18.17 -4.02
C GLY A 384 -12.04 17.76 -4.47
N PHE A 385 -12.37 18.12 -5.70
CA PHE A 385 -13.67 17.83 -6.30
C PHE A 385 -13.53 16.92 -7.52
N ALA A 386 -14.62 16.22 -7.82
CA ALA A 386 -14.74 15.42 -9.03
C ALA A 386 -14.68 16.25 -10.34
N ASP A 387 -14.97 17.56 -10.28
CA ASP A 387 -14.93 18.50 -11.40
C ASP A 387 -13.54 19.11 -11.67
N SER A 388 -12.48 18.49 -11.14
CA SER A 388 -11.07 18.88 -11.26
C SER A 388 -10.63 20.13 -10.49
N ARG A 389 -11.53 20.76 -9.73
CA ARG A 389 -11.19 21.93 -8.90
C ARG A 389 -10.64 21.51 -7.55
N ILE A 390 -9.76 22.36 -7.02
CA ILE A 390 -9.33 22.30 -5.64
C ILE A 390 -9.74 23.62 -4.99
N LYS A 391 -10.38 23.56 -3.83
CA LYS A 391 -10.67 24.75 -3.04
C LYS A 391 -9.94 24.67 -1.71
N VAL A 392 -9.44 25.82 -1.27
CA VAL A 392 -8.77 25.96 0.03
C VAL A 392 -9.55 27.00 0.84
N TRP A 393 -9.93 26.63 2.05
CA TRP A 393 -10.61 27.48 3.03
C TRP A 393 -9.67 27.79 4.18
N SER A 394 -9.74 29.01 4.70
CA SER A 394 -9.21 29.30 6.03
C SER A 394 -10.21 28.90 7.11
N LEU A 395 -9.77 28.12 8.08
CA LEU A 395 -10.54 27.75 9.28
C LEU A 395 -10.36 28.77 10.41
N VAL A 396 -9.32 29.60 10.32
CA VAL A 396 -8.98 30.66 11.28
C VAL A 396 -9.50 32.00 10.73
N PRO A 397 -9.83 33.00 11.59
CA PRO A 397 -10.31 34.30 11.12
C PRO A 397 -9.34 35.04 10.17
N GLN A 398 -8.06 34.65 10.14
CA GLN A 398 -7.08 35.18 9.22
C GLN A 398 -7.40 34.76 7.79
N LYS A 399 -7.53 35.74 6.90
CA LYS A 399 -7.82 35.54 5.49
C LYS A 399 -6.59 35.06 4.72
N LEU A 400 -6.83 34.31 3.65
CA LEU A 400 -5.83 33.84 2.70
C LEU A 400 -5.39 35.02 1.81
N LYS A 401 -4.12 35.38 1.88
CA LYS A 401 -3.53 36.48 1.10
C LYS A 401 -2.71 35.91 -0.05
N ALA A 402 -2.70 36.62 -1.17
CA ALA A 402 -1.76 36.37 -2.27
C ALA A 402 -0.53 37.27 -2.13
N MET A 403 0.59 36.82 -2.68
CA MET A 403 1.79 37.65 -2.83
C MET A 403 1.51 38.79 -3.84
N LYS A 404 2.16 39.94 -3.62
CA LYS A 404 2.15 41.07 -4.56
C LYS A 404 2.78 40.70 -5.91
N SER A 405 2.49 41.48 -6.95
CA SER A 405 3.08 41.29 -8.27
C SER A 405 4.60 41.49 -8.24
N ALA A 406 5.31 40.89 -9.20
CA ALA A 406 6.78 40.96 -9.28
C ALA A 406 7.33 42.40 -9.29
N GLU A 407 6.61 43.34 -9.91
CA GLU A 407 6.98 44.77 -9.95
C GLU A 407 6.92 45.40 -8.55
N GLN A 408 5.84 45.15 -7.81
CA GLN A 408 5.66 45.70 -6.46
C GLN A 408 6.58 45.08 -5.42
N LEU A 409 7.08 43.86 -5.68
CA LEU A 409 8.03 43.18 -4.82
C LEU A 409 9.45 43.76 -4.95
N GLN A 410 9.82 44.36 -6.08
CA GLN A 410 11.15 44.95 -6.27
C GLN A 410 11.42 46.12 -5.32
N ASP A 411 10.36 46.85 -4.95
CA ASP A 411 10.45 48.01 -4.06
C ASP A 411 10.52 47.64 -2.57
N ILE A 412 10.44 46.34 -2.24
CA ILE A 412 10.41 45.88 -0.85
C ILE A 412 11.84 45.62 -0.37
N ASN A 413 12.21 46.26 0.74
CA ASN A 413 13.47 45.98 1.42
C ASN A 413 13.44 44.58 2.05
N LEU A 414 14.28 43.67 1.56
CA LEU A 414 14.43 42.28 2.02
C LEU A 414 14.97 42.16 3.45
N GLU A 415 15.63 43.19 3.98
CA GLU A 415 16.19 43.19 5.33
C GLU A 415 15.21 43.66 6.40
N ALA A 416 13.99 44.04 6.03
CA ALA A 416 13.01 44.51 7.01
C ALA A 416 12.35 43.34 7.77
N ASP A 417 12.15 43.50 9.07
CA ASP A 417 11.57 42.43 9.91
C ASP A 417 10.15 42.01 9.45
N ASP A 418 9.36 42.96 8.96
CA ASP A 418 7.99 42.71 8.47
C ASP A 418 7.91 42.35 6.97
N VAL A 419 9.00 41.89 6.34
CA VAL A 419 9.03 41.54 4.90
C VAL A 419 7.87 40.62 4.52
N LEU A 420 7.62 39.56 5.28
CA LEU A 420 6.52 38.61 5.00
C LEU A 420 5.13 39.28 4.98
N GLN A 421 4.92 40.32 5.78
CA GLN A 421 3.68 41.10 5.73
C GLN A 421 3.67 42.06 4.54
N ARG A 422 4.83 42.66 4.21
CA ARG A 422 4.97 43.60 3.09
C ARG A 422 4.86 42.93 1.72
N ILE A 423 5.29 41.69 1.56
CA ILE A 423 5.17 40.93 0.30
C ILE A 423 3.73 40.50 0.02
N MET A 424 2.87 40.46 1.03
CA MET A 424 1.48 40.02 0.89
C MET A 424 0.56 41.18 0.50
N GLU A 425 -0.39 40.92 -0.38
CA GLU A 425 -1.39 41.89 -0.80
C GLU A 425 -2.67 41.75 0.04
N ASP A 426 -2.89 42.69 0.97
CA ASP A 426 -4.06 42.69 1.86
C ASP A 426 -5.40 42.84 1.12
N ARG A 427 -5.40 43.46 -0.07
CA ARG A 427 -6.62 43.62 -0.89
C ARG A 427 -7.10 42.29 -1.46
N SER A 428 -6.20 41.34 -1.71
CA SER A 428 -6.50 40.02 -2.27
C SER A 428 -7.07 39.02 -1.25
N ALA A 429 -7.23 39.48 0.00
CA ALA A 429 -7.56 38.66 1.16
C ALA A 429 -8.99 38.10 1.08
N GLU A 430 -9.09 36.80 0.85
CA GLU A 430 -10.34 36.05 0.77
C GLU A 430 -10.35 34.92 1.80
N THR A 431 -11.54 34.49 2.22
CA THR A 431 -11.67 33.32 3.11
C THR A 431 -11.49 32.00 2.36
N THR A 432 -11.64 32.02 1.04
CA THR A 432 -11.56 30.86 0.16
C THR A 432 -10.82 31.19 -1.12
N LYS A 433 -9.97 30.29 -1.59
CA LYS A 433 -9.33 30.36 -2.92
C LYS A 433 -9.61 29.08 -3.71
N THR A 434 -9.76 29.21 -5.02
CA THR A 434 -9.97 28.06 -5.93
C THR A 434 -8.76 27.92 -6.85
N LEU A 435 -8.18 26.73 -6.87
CA LEU A 435 -7.10 26.33 -7.77
C LEU A 435 -7.70 25.50 -8.91
N ILE A 436 -7.40 25.90 -10.15
CA ILE A 436 -7.89 25.25 -11.36
C ILE A 436 -6.69 24.85 -12.20
N GLY A 437 -6.69 23.61 -12.68
CA GLY A 437 -5.68 23.17 -13.63
C GLY A 437 -5.80 21.71 -14.03
N HIS A 438 -6.20 20.81 -13.12
CA HIS A 438 -6.44 19.41 -13.44
C HIS A 438 -7.53 19.25 -14.50
N THR A 439 -7.47 18.17 -15.28
CA THR A 439 -8.47 17.89 -16.32
C THR A 439 -9.55 16.90 -15.87
N ARG A 440 -9.29 16.13 -14.81
CA ARG A 440 -10.20 15.13 -14.25
C ARG A 440 -10.30 15.27 -12.72
N SER A 441 -11.15 14.46 -12.10
CA SER A 441 -11.33 14.36 -10.65
C SER A 441 -10.00 14.36 -9.90
N VAL A 442 -9.92 15.14 -8.82
CA VAL A 442 -8.79 15.18 -7.90
C VAL A 442 -8.97 14.06 -6.89
N THR A 443 -8.05 13.11 -6.80
CA THR A 443 -8.21 11.90 -5.97
C THR A 443 -7.69 12.11 -4.56
N LYS A 444 -6.54 12.78 -4.39
CA LYS A 444 -5.99 13.15 -3.09
C LYS A 444 -5.22 14.47 -3.13
N ILE A 445 -5.14 15.13 -1.98
CA ILE A 445 -4.39 16.35 -1.74
C ILE A 445 -3.50 16.14 -0.50
N SER A 446 -2.30 16.72 -0.53
CA SER A 446 -1.37 16.78 0.60
C SER A 446 -0.80 18.20 0.82
N PHE A 447 -0.84 18.72 2.04
CA PHE A 447 -0.18 19.97 2.45
C PHE A 447 1.27 19.71 2.78
N SER A 448 2.15 20.64 2.40
CA SER A 448 3.51 20.62 2.91
C SER A 448 3.52 21.03 4.40
N PRO A 449 4.44 20.49 5.21
CA PRO A 449 4.53 20.83 6.64
C PRO A 449 4.75 22.32 6.92
N ASP A 450 5.36 23.05 5.97
CA ASP A 450 5.62 24.49 6.04
C ASP A 450 4.40 25.36 5.64
N LYS A 451 3.31 24.75 5.15
CA LYS A 451 2.07 25.42 4.71
C LYS A 451 2.27 26.33 3.50
N THR A 452 3.39 26.24 2.78
CA THR A 452 3.67 27.08 1.60
C THR A 452 3.28 26.41 0.29
N LEU A 453 3.23 25.08 0.28
CA LEU A 453 2.96 24.25 -0.88
C LEU A 453 1.78 23.31 -0.62
N LEU A 454 1.15 22.92 -1.72
CA LEU A 454 0.11 21.89 -1.76
C LEU A 454 0.41 20.98 -2.93
N VAL A 455 0.30 19.67 -2.73
CA VAL A 455 0.37 18.68 -3.81
C VAL A 455 -1.01 18.08 -4.03
N SER A 456 -1.39 17.89 -5.28
CA SER A 456 -2.62 17.20 -5.65
C SER A 456 -2.37 16.11 -6.66
N SER A 457 -3.09 15.01 -6.52
CA SER A 457 -3.15 13.90 -7.46
C SER A 457 -4.50 13.85 -8.16
N SER A 458 -4.52 13.32 -9.39
CA SER A 458 -5.73 13.24 -10.19
C SER A 458 -5.80 11.99 -11.04
N VAL A 459 -7.02 11.66 -11.43
CA VAL A 459 -7.33 10.62 -12.43
C VAL A 459 -6.73 10.95 -13.81
N ASP A 460 -6.30 12.19 -14.06
CA ASP A 460 -5.58 12.56 -15.28
C ASP A 460 -4.13 12.00 -15.37
N GLY A 461 -3.66 11.32 -14.32
CA GLY A 461 -2.32 10.72 -14.25
C GLY A 461 -1.22 11.72 -13.88
N THR A 462 -1.58 12.98 -13.63
CA THR A 462 -0.63 14.02 -13.24
C THR A 462 -0.70 14.30 -11.75
N VAL A 463 0.44 14.67 -11.19
CA VAL A 463 0.55 15.23 -9.84
C VAL A 463 1.01 16.66 -9.96
N ARG A 464 0.38 17.58 -9.24
CA ARG A 464 0.63 19.02 -9.37
C ARG A 464 1.07 19.61 -8.05
N LEU A 465 2.10 20.45 -8.11
CA LEU A 465 2.56 21.27 -7.00
C LEU A 465 1.97 22.66 -7.16
N TRP A 466 1.30 23.14 -6.12
CA TRP A 466 0.71 24.46 -6.05
C TRP A 466 1.41 25.30 -5.00
N SER A 467 1.59 26.59 -5.30
CA SER A 467 2.00 27.55 -4.30
C SER A 467 0.79 28.11 -3.57
N LEU A 468 0.80 28.08 -2.25
CA LEU A 468 -0.22 28.71 -1.40
C LEU A 468 0.04 30.21 -1.16
N LEU A 469 1.16 30.73 -1.68
CA LEU A 469 1.47 32.16 -1.69
C LEU A 469 0.99 32.82 -2.99
N LEU A 470 1.23 32.16 -4.13
CA LEU A 470 0.86 32.66 -5.45
C LEU A 470 -0.53 32.18 -5.92
N TRP A 471 -1.06 31.11 -5.32
CA TRP A 471 -2.31 30.45 -5.72
C TRP A 471 -2.30 29.93 -7.17
N THR A 472 -1.14 29.48 -7.63
CA THR A 472 -0.91 28.98 -8.99
C THR A 472 -0.19 27.63 -8.99
N CYS A 473 -0.32 26.88 -10.08
CA CYS A 473 0.40 25.64 -10.30
C CYS A 473 1.86 25.95 -10.66
N LEU A 474 2.80 25.44 -9.86
CA LEU A 474 4.24 25.59 -10.08
C LEU A 474 4.77 24.51 -11.02
N VAL A 475 4.48 23.25 -10.69
CA VAL A 475 5.09 22.08 -11.34
C VAL A 475 4.01 21.03 -11.63
N VAL A 476 4.14 20.35 -12.77
CA VAL A 476 3.36 19.18 -13.13
C VAL A 476 4.30 17.99 -13.24
N TYR A 477 4.20 17.06 -12.31
CA TYR A 477 4.91 15.78 -12.34
C TYR A 477 4.16 14.79 -13.21
N LYS A 478 4.85 14.29 -14.23
CA LYS A 478 4.36 13.26 -15.14
C LYS A 478 5.26 12.05 -15.00
N GLY A 479 4.66 10.94 -14.58
CA GLY A 479 5.33 9.63 -14.57
C GLY A 479 4.35 8.48 -14.44
N HIS A 480 3.21 8.68 -13.78
CA HIS A 480 2.08 7.76 -13.93
C HIS A 480 1.42 8.02 -15.29
N LEU A 481 1.25 6.96 -16.08
CA LEU A 481 0.48 6.98 -17.33
C LEU A 481 -1.01 6.69 -17.07
N THR A 482 -1.33 6.29 -15.84
CA THR A 482 -2.64 5.87 -15.37
C THR A 482 -3.10 6.78 -14.22
N PRO A 483 -4.37 6.68 -13.77
CA PRO A 483 -4.84 7.41 -12.60
C PRO A 483 -3.92 7.27 -11.38
N VAL A 484 -3.72 8.38 -10.67
CA VAL A 484 -3.02 8.43 -9.38
C VAL A 484 -4.07 8.49 -8.29
N TRP A 485 -4.05 7.56 -7.34
CA TRP A 485 -5.08 7.43 -6.30
C TRP A 485 -4.75 8.19 -5.03
N ASP A 486 -3.48 8.18 -4.62
CA ASP A 486 -3.05 8.82 -3.39
C ASP A 486 -1.76 9.62 -3.57
N VAL A 487 -1.61 10.65 -2.75
CA VAL A 487 -0.39 11.45 -2.66
C VAL A 487 -0.21 11.95 -1.24
N GLU A 488 1.03 11.88 -0.75
CA GLU A 488 1.36 12.41 0.58
C GLU A 488 2.77 13.02 0.60
N PHE A 489 2.90 14.17 1.26
CA PHE A 489 4.19 14.77 1.62
C PHE A 489 4.89 14.01 2.75
N SER A 490 6.21 13.98 2.70
CA SER A 490 7.02 13.60 3.85
C SER A 490 6.72 14.52 5.05
N PRO A 491 6.71 13.99 6.28
CA PRO A 491 6.65 14.79 7.51
C PRO A 491 7.69 15.92 7.62
N TYR A 492 8.82 15.82 6.90
CA TYR A 492 9.86 16.86 6.85
C TYR A 492 9.81 17.70 5.57
N GLY A 493 8.82 17.49 4.71
CA GLY A 493 8.72 18.13 3.40
C GLY A 493 9.73 17.59 2.39
N TYR A 494 9.89 18.31 1.27
CA TYR A 494 10.79 18.03 0.14
C TYR A 494 10.51 16.75 -0.66
N TYR A 495 10.33 15.62 0.02
CA TYR A 495 9.88 14.38 -0.60
C TYR A 495 8.36 14.27 -0.54
N PHE A 496 7.79 13.61 -1.55
CA PHE A 496 6.40 13.17 -1.53
C PHE A 496 6.29 11.83 -2.26
N VAL A 497 5.26 11.05 -1.94
CA VAL A 497 5.03 9.74 -2.57
C VAL A 497 3.66 9.72 -3.22
N THR A 498 3.56 9.02 -4.33
CA THR A 498 2.32 8.81 -5.08
C THR A 498 2.03 7.32 -5.21
N GLY A 499 0.76 6.94 -5.16
CA GLY A 499 0.27 5.59 -5.47
C GLY A 499 -0.70 5.66 -6.65
N GLY A 500 -0.61 4.71 -7.58
CA GLY A 500 -1.44 4.74 -8.79
C GLY A 500 -1.98 3.38 -9.24
N HIS A 501 -2.81 3.45 -10.27
CA HIS A 501 -3.40 2.30 -10.95
C HIS A 501 -2.36 1.45 -11.72
N ASP A 502 -1.16 1.99 -11.98
CA ASP A 502 -0.05 1.25 -12.60
C ASP A 502 0.62 0.24 -11.66
N LYS A 503 0.02 -0.05 -10.50
CA LYS A 503 0.49 -1.02 -9.49
C LYS A 503 1.81 -0.62 -8.83
N THR A 504 2.22 0.63 -9.02
CA THR A 504 3.46 1.17 -8.46
C THR A 504 3.20 2.33 -7.53
N ALA A 505 4.03 2.44 -6.51
CA ALA A 505 4.19 3.69 -5.78
C ALA A 505 5.51 4.36 -6.20
N ARG A 506 5.56 5.68 -6.20
CA ARG A 506 6.75 6.43 -6.62
C ARG A 506 7.12 7.47 -5.58
N LEU A 507 8.41 7.54 -5.25
CA LEU A 507 8.99 8.58 -4.40
C LEU A 507 9.51 9.70 -5.29
N TRP A 508 9.13 10.92 -4.96
CA TRP A 508 9.45 12.13 -5.71
C TRP A 508 10.16 13.14 -4.83
N VAL A 509 10.74 14.13 -5.50
CA VAL A 509 11.38 15.30 -4.90
C VAL A 509 10.79 16.53 -5.56
N THR A 510 10.59 17.61 -4.79
CA THR A 510 9.99 18.86 -5.31
C THR A 510 10.79 19.51 -6.43
N ASP A 511 12.10 19.29 -6.46
CA ASP A 511 13.02 19.97 -7.38
C ASP A 511 13.25 19.20 -8.68
N GLN A 512 12.82 17.92 -8.74
CA GLN A 512 13.07 17.02 -9.86
C GLN A 512 11.77 16.55 -10.49
N TYR A 513 11.72 16.55 -11.83
CA TYR A 513 10.54 16.11 -12.57
C TYR A 513 10.39 14.57 -12.65
N GLN A 514 11.46 13.83 -12.38
CA GLN A 514 11.47 12.36 -12.44
C GLN A 514 11.39 11.77 -11.03
N PRO A 515 10.77 10.59 -10.87
CA PRO A 515 10.73 9.90 -9.59
C PRO A 515 12.12 9.43 -9.18
N VAL A 516 12.48 9.62 -7.92
CA VAL A 516 13.76 9.18 -7.35
C VAL A 516 13.75 7.66 -7.11
N ARG A 517 12.60 7.12 -6.73
CA ARG A 517 12.38 5.68 -6.57
C ARG A 517 11.03 5.25 -7.11
N VAL A 518 10.98 4.01 -7.58
CA VAL A 518 9.76 3.32 -7.99
C VAL A 518 9.67 2.05 -7.17
N PHE A 519 8.60 1.92 -6.41
CA PHE A 519 8.27 0.76 -5.61
C PHE A 519 7.39 -0.17 -6.43
N VAL A 520 7.97 -1.30 -6.85
CA VAL A 520 7.31 -2.31 -7.69
C VAL A 520 7.16 -3.59 -6.89
N GLY A 521 5.94 -4.14 -6.85
CA GLY A 521 5.66 -5.43 -6.22
C GLY A 521 4.17 -5.70 -6.02
N HIS A 522 3.33 -4.65 -5.95
CA HIS A 522 1.88 -4.82 -5.92
C HIS A 522 1.34 -5.48 -7.18
N TYR A 523 0.32 -6.30 -6.99
CA TYR A 523 -0.32 -7.06 -8.06
C TYR A 523 -1.56 -6.36 -8.63
N SER A 524 -2.05 -5.35 -7.91
CA SER A 524 -3.17 -4.50 -8.27
C SER A 524 -2.83 -3.05 -7.88
N ASP A 525 -3.80 -2.15 -8.04
CA ASP A 525 -3.69 -0.73 -7.78
C ASP A 525 -3.13 -0.42 -6.39
N VAL A 526 -2.32 0.64 -6.29
CA VAL A 526 -1.91 1.20 -4.99
C VAL A 526 -2.90 2.29 -4.63
N ASP A 527 -3.84 1.95 -3.74
CA ASP A 527 -4.97 2.80 -3.36
C ASP A 527 -4.61 3.85 -2.31
N CYS A 528 -3.69 3.51 -1.41
CA CYS A 528 -3.25 4.42 -0.35
C CYS A 528 -1.76 4.31 -0.05
N VAL A 529 -1.19 5.44 0.37
CA VAL A 529 0.23 5.60 0.69
C VAL A 529 0.35 6.38 1.98
N LYS A 530 1.23 5.93 2.87
CA LYS A 530 1.62 6.69 4.06
C LYS A 530 3.12 6.73 4.27
N PHE A 531 3.67 7.90 4.59
CA PHE A 531 5.01 8.03 5.13
C PHE A 531 5.05 7.62 6.59
N HIS A 532 6.09 6.89 6.96
CA HIS A 532 6.43 6.72 8.36
C HIS A 532 6.86 8.07 8.96
N PRO A 533 6.60 8.37 10.24
CA PRO A 533 6.94 9.67 10.86
C PRO A 533 8.42 10.09 10.71
N ASN A 534 9.34 9.12 10.62
CA ASN A 534 10.77 9.37 10.38
C ASN A 534 11.17 9.58 8.90
N SER A 535 10.22 9.52 7.97
CA SER A 535 10.36 9.65 6.50
C SER A 535 11.26 8.63 5.78
N ASN A 536 11.87 7.68 6.49
CA ASN A 536 12.76 6.68 5.91
C ASN A 536 12.02 5.50 5.26
N TYR A 537 10.75 5.32 5.62
CA TYR A 537 9.91 4.24 5.12
C TYR A 537 8.57 4.76 4.61
N VAL A 538 8.02 4.01 3.67
CA VAL A 538 6.72 4.25 3.05
C VAL A 538 5.90 2.99 3.15
N ALA A 539 4.69 3.09 3.71
CA ALA A 539 3.71 2.02 3.66
C ALA A 539 2.77 2.25 2.47
N THR A 540 2.42 1.18 1.77
CA THR A 540 1.48 1.20 0.66
C THR A 540 0.41 0.13 0.87
N GLY A 541 -0.85 0.52 0.67
CA GLY A 541 -2.01 -0.36 0.71
C GLY A 541 -2.58 -0.50 -0.68
N SER A 542 -2.94 -1.73 -1.06
CA SER A 542 -3.36 -2.05 -2.42
C SER A 542 -4.67 -2.83 -2.46
N SER A 543 -5.31 -2.77 -3.61
CA SER A 543 -6.42 -3.64 -3.97
C SER A 543 -6.04 -5.13 -4.07
N ASP A 544 -4.75 -5.48 -4.01
CA ASP A 544 -4.29 -6.86 -3.85
C ASP A 544 -4.47 -7.43 -2.43
N ARG A 545 -5.04 -6.62 -1.52
CA ARG A 545 -5.35 -6.92 -0.11
C ARG A 545 -4.09 -7.09 0.75
N THR A 546 -2.96 -6.57 0.29
CA THR A 546 -1.69 -6.58 1.04
C THR A 546 -1.25 -5.17 1.38
N VAL A 547 -0.63 -5.04 2.55
CA VAL A 547 0.10 -3.82 2.92
C VAL A 547 1.58 -4.12 2.78
N ARG A 548 2.31 -3.26 2.08
CA ARG A 548 3.77 -3.37 1.93
C ARG A 548 4.47 -2.20 2.62
N LEU A 549 5.65 -2.48 3.16
CA LEU A 549 6.57 -1.44 3.65
C LEU A 549 7.80 -1.39 2.75
N TRP A 550 8.17 -0.20 2.34
CA TRP A 550 9.31 0.07 1.49
C TRP A 550 10.33 0.93 2.20
N ASP A 551 11.59 0.66 1.93
CA ASP A 551 12.69 1.53 2.36
C ASP A 551 12.96 2.59 1.29
N CYS A 552 12.90 3.87 1.67
CA CYS A 552 13.15 4.99 0.76
C CYS A 552 14.57 5.00 0.19
N VAL A 553 15.56 4.47 0.92
CA VAL A 553 16.96 4.51 0.51
C VAL A 553 17.25 3.43 -0.54
N SER A 554 16.99 2.18 -0.18
CA SER A 554 17.26 1.03 -1.06
C SER A 554 16.20 0.81 -2.13
N GLY A 555 14.96 1.25 -1.92
CA GLY A 555 13.81 0.91 -2.77
C GLY A 555 13.28 -0.51 -2.56
N SER A 556 13.88 -1.28 -1.66
CA SER A 556 13.50 -2.67 -1.39
C SER A 556 12.22 -2.76 -0.56
N GLN A 557 11.47 -3.84 -0.78
CA GLN A 557 10.37 -4.22 0.10
C GLN A 557 10.95 -4.81 1.39
N VAL A 558 10.56 -4.25 2.53
CA VAL A 558 11.07 -4.65 3.86
C VAL A 558 10.02 -5.41 4.66
N ARG A 559 8.73 -5.18 4.40
CA ARG A 559 7.62 -5.95 5.00
C ARG A 559 6.56 -6.28 3.95
N LEU A 560 5.96 -7.45 4.11
CA LEU A 560 4.72 -7.86 3.46
C LEU A 560 3.73 -8.28 4.56
N MET A 561 2.63 -7.54 4.67
CA MET A 561 1.60 -7.75 5.69
C MET A 561 0.32 -8.22 5.01
N THR A 562 -0.10 -9.44 5.33
CA THR A 562 -1.25 -10.12 4.73
C THR A 562 -2.30 -10.44 5.80
N GLY A 563 -3.56 -10.21 5.48
CA GLY A 563 -4.68 -10.50 6.38
C GLY A 563 -5.97 -9.72 6.08
N HIS A 564 -5.87 -8.64 5.31
CA HIS A 564 -7.06 -7.96 4.80
C HIS A 564 -7.82 -8.87 3.82
N LYS A 565 -9.15 -8.77 3.88
CA LYS A 565 -10.07 -9.57 3.06
C LYS A 565 -10.62 -8.79 1.86
N GLY A 566 -10.34 -7.49 1.80
CA GLY A 566 -10.76 -6.57 0.75
C GLY A 566 -9.72 -5.49 0.48
N SER A 567 -9.97 -4.63 -0.51
CA SER A 567 -9.05 -3.55 -0.89
C SER A 567 -8.78 -2.61 0.27
N ILE A 568 -7.52 -2.19 0.41
CA ILE A 568 -7.08 -1.33 1.51
C ILE A 568 -7.25 0.13 1.10
N THR A 569 -8.12 0.84 1.79
CA THR A 569 -8.49 2.23 1.48
C THR A 569 -7.69 3.24 2.30
N VAL A 570 -7.24 2.86 3.50
CA VAL A 570 -6.54 3.78 4.40
C VAL A 570 -5.46 3.11 5.23
N LEU A 571 -4.38 3.87 5.42
CA LEU A 571 -3.27 3.57 6.31
C LEU A 571 -3.07 4.72 7.30
N CYS A 572 -2.60 4.40 8.51
CA CYS A 572 -2.23 5.38 9.51
C CYS A 572 -1.12 4.84 10.40
N PHE A 573 0.01 5.55 10.49
CA PHE A 573 1.06 5.21 11.45
C PHE A 573 0.71 5.72 12.84
N ALA A 574 1.05 4.94 13.86
CA ALA A 574 1.07 5.41 15.22
C ALA A 574 2.17 6.46 15.40
N ILE A 575 1.95 7.40 16.33
CA ILE A 575 2.88 8.52 16.56
C ILE A 575 4.24 8.06 17.10
N ASP A 576 4.29 6.88 17.72
CA ASP A 576 5.52 6.25 18.21
C ASP A 576 6.37 5.63 17.08
N GLY A 577 5.82 5.49 15.88
CA GLY A 577 6.43 4.84 14.72
C GLY A 577 6.42 3.31 14.77
N ARG A 578 6.09 2.69 15.90
CA ARG A 578 6.18 1.24 16.05
C ARG A 578 5.03 0.49 15.39
N PHE A 579 3.83 1.09 15.40
CA PHE A 579 2.63 0.43 14.90
C PHE A 579 2.10 1.06 13.63
N LEU A 580 1.48 0.24 12.79
CA LEU A 580 0.73 0.66 11.61
C LEU A 580 -0.70 0.15 11.75
N ALA A 581 -1.68 1.03 11.58
CA ALA A 581 -3.08 0.67 11.45
C ALA A 581 -3.49 0.73 9.96
N SER A 582 -4.19 -0.29 9.50
CA SER A 582 -4.72 -0.35 8.14
C SER A 582 -6.19 -0.74 8.16
N ALA A 583 -6.96 -0.21 7.21
CA ALA A 583 -8.36 -0.55 7.05
C ALA A 583 -8.78 -0.51 5.58
N GLY A 584 -9.85 -1.24 5.26
CA GLY A 584 -10.29 -1.42 3.89
C GLY A 584 -11.79 -1.60 3.74
N THR A 585 -12.16 -2.24 2.62
CA THR A 585 -13.55 -2.62 2.31
C THR A 585 -14.04 -3.83 3.12
N ASP A 586 -13.16 -4.48 3.87
CA ASP A 586 -13.47 -5.60 4.76
C ASP A 586 -13.99 -5.18 6.14
N ASN A 587 -14.21 -3.87 6.35
CA ASN A 587 -14.78 -3.24 7.55
C ASN A 587 -13.93 -3.44 8.83
N ASN A 588 -12.76 -4.05 8.70
CA ASN A 588 -11.87 -4.37 9.80
C ASN A 588 -10.71 -3.38 9.85
N ILE A 589 -10.27 -3.05 11.06
CA ILE A 589 -9.00 -2.34 11.27
C ILE A 589 -7.99 -3.37 11.74
N LEU A 590 -6.88 -3.49 11.02
CA LEU A 590 -5.76 -4.36 11.35
C LEU A 590 -4.63 -3.52 11.93
N VAL A 591 -4.06 -3.96 13.04
CA VAL A 591 -2.91 -3.30 13.69
C VAL A 591 -1.68 -4.19 13.59
N TRP A 592 -0.63 -3.64 13.00
CA TRP A 592 0.62 -4.34 12.69
C TRP A 592 1.79 -3.83 13.53
N ASP A 593 2.70 -4.73 13.88
CA ASP A 593 4.03 -4.38 14.41
C ASP A 593 5.01 -4.13 13.26
N MET A 594 5.59 -2.93 13.20
CA MET A 594 6.58 -2.60 12.18
C MET A 594 7.89 -3.39 12.36
N ALA A 595 8.23 -3.72 13.61
CA ALA A 595 9.47 -4.40 13.93
C ALA A 595 9.52 -5.82 13.36
N HIS A 596 8.42 -6.55 13.36
CA HIS A 596 8.37 -7.96 12.94
C HIS A 596 7.41 -8.23 11.76
N GLY A 597 6.55 -7.28 11.40
CA GLY A 597 5.52 -7.47 10.37
C GLY A 597 4.37 -8.38 10.82
N HIS A 598 4.21 -8.59 12.12
CA HIS A 598 3.15 -9.43 12.66
C HIS A 598 1.87 -8.63 12.87
N LEU A 599 0.75 -9.29 12.64
CA LEU A 599 -0.55 -8.77 13.03
C LEU A 599 -0.76 -8.98 14.53
N LEU A 600 -1.19 -7.93 15.22
CA LEU A 600 -1.38 -7.95 16.68
C LEU A 600 -2.86 -7.94 17.08
N ALA A 601 -3.68 -7.17 16.37
CA ALA A 601 -5.11 -7.09 16.66
C ALA A 601 -5.96 -6.84 15.42
N VAL A 602 -7.22 -7.27 15.53
CA VAL A 602 -8.30 -6.99 14.59
C VAL A 602 -9.41 -6.27 15.34
N PHE A 603 -9.72 -5.05 14.92
CA PHE A 603 -10.86 -4.31 15.43
C PHE A 603 -12.05 -4.42 14.45
N SER A 604 -12.93 -5.38 14.73
CA SER A 604 -14.16 -5.62 13.97
C SER A 604 -15.35 -4.97 14.69
N ALA A 605 -15.71 -3.75 14.30
CA ALA A 605 -16.97 -3.15 14.74
C ALA A 605 -17.72 -2.38 13.66
N HIS A 606 -17.07 -1.95 12.58
CA HIS A 606 -17.76 -1.21 11.51
C HIS A 606 -18.61 -2.15 10.65
N THR A 607 -19.69 -1.61 10.08
CA THR A 607 -20.60 -2.37 9.22
C THR A 607 -20.36 -2.11 7.73
N GLU A 608 -19.71 -1.00 7.40
CA GLU A 608 -19.34 -0.63 6.03
C GLU A 608 -17.86 -0.20 5.96
N ARG A 609 -17.38 -0.01 4.73
CA ARG A 609 -15.99 0.33 4.42
C ARG A 609 -15.48 1.52 5.24
N ILE A 610 -14.23 1.44 5.66
CA ILE A 610 -13.58 2.47 6.46
C ILE A 610 -12.87 3.43 5.52
N GLU A 611 -13.14 4.73 5.64
CA GLU A 611 -12.61 5.76 4.75
C GLU A 611 -11.39 6.48 5.35
N THR A 612 -11.35 6.60 6.67
CA THR A 612 -10.32 7.39 7.34
C THR A 612 -9.96 6.82 8.72
N LEU A 613 -8.67 6.89 9.03
CA LEU A 613 -8.09 6.57 10.33
C LEU A 613 -7.24 7.75 10.82
N ALA A 614 -7.24 8.00 12.12
CA ALA A 614 -6.36 8.99 12.74
C ALA A 614 -5.97 8.57 14.16
N PHE A 615 -4.68 8.64 14.47
CA PHE A 615 -4.18 8.52 15.83
C PHE A 615 -4.23 9.88 16.55
N SER A 616 -4.52 9.84 17.85
CA SER A 616 -4.32 11.00 18.72
C SER A 616 -2.84 11.37 18.75
N ARG A 617 -2.54 12.65 19.03
CA ARG A 617 -1.15 13.13 19.02
C ARG A 617 -0.30 12.57 20.18
N ASP A 618 -0.96 11.95 21.17
CA ASP A 618 -0.31 11.23 22.26
C ASP A 618 -0.14 9.73 21.97
N GLY A 619 -0.82 9.21 20.94
CA GLY A 619 -0.83 7.78 20.59
C GLY A 619 -1.84 6.94 21.37
N ASN A 620 -2.54 7.51 22.34
CA ASN A 620 -3.41 6.77 23.26
C ASN A 620 -4.74 6.30 22.65
N ILE A 621 -5.24 6.98 21.62
CA ILE A 621 -6.55 6.71 21.02
C ILE A 621 -6.39 6.62 19.51
N LEU A 622 -6.97 5.58 18.91
CA LEU A 622 -7.20 5.47 17.48
C LEU A 622 -8.64 5.85 17.17
N VAL A 623 -8.86 6.58 16.08
CA VAL A 623 -10.19 6.95 15.61
C VAL A 623 -10.40 6.46 14.20
N SER A 624 -11.56 5.87 13.95
CA SER A 624 -11.98 5.42 12.63
C SER A 624 -13.28 6.08 12.20
N GLY A 625 -13.33 6.47 10.92
CA GLY A 625 -14.52 6.98 10.24
C GLY A 625 -14.90 6.03 9.10
N SER A 626 -16.16 5.61 9.08
CA SER A 626 -16.68 4.67 8.09
C SER A 626 -17.82 5.30 7.27
N GLN A 627 -18.09 4.68 6.12
CA GLN A 627 -19.24 4.97 5.27
C GLN A 627 -20.58 4.71 6.00
N ASP A 628 -20.56 3.90 7.08
CA ASP A 628 -21.69 3.62 7.98
C ASP A 628 -22.20 4.86 8.75
N CYS A 629 -21.61 6.02 8.50
CA CYS A 629 -21.92 7.30 9.15
C CYS A 629 -21.68 7.24 10.67
N SER A 630 -20.65 6.49 11.09
CA SER A 630 -20.18 6.44 12.46
C SER A 630 -18.68 6.74 12.57
N ILE A 631 -18.34 7.42 13.67
CA ILE A 631 -16.97 7.64 14.11
C ILE A 631 -16.77 6.82 15.39
N LYS A 632 -15.78 5.92 15.41
CA LYS A 632 -15.48 5.06 16.55
C LYS A 632 -14.14 5.43 17.16
N LEU A 633 -14.09 5.44 18.49
CA LEU A 633 -12.88 5.68 19.29
C LEU A 633 -12.41 4.35 19.89
N TRP A 634 -11.13 4.05 19.73
CA TRP A 634 -10.50 2.83 20.22
C TRP A 634 -9.40 3.16 21.23
N ASP A 635 -9.38 2.44 22.35
CA ASP A 635 -8.35 2.56 23.39
C ASP A 635 -7.07 1.83 22.95
N PHE A 636 -6.11 2.61 22.47
CA PHE A 636 -4.83 2.08 22.04
C PHE A 636 -3.88 1.85 23.22
N THR A 637 -4.04 2.60 24.32
CA THR A 637 -3.20 2.46 25.52
C THR A 637 -3.38 1.08 26.13
N LYS A 638 -4.64 0.70 26.34
CA LYS A 638 -5.02 -0.62 26.83
C LYS A 638 -4.51 -1.73 25.91
N PHE A 639 -4.63 -1.53 24.59
CA PHE A 639 -4.08 -2.47 23.62
C PHE A 639 -2.55 -2.64 23.77
N THR A 640 -1.80 -1.55 23.91
CA THR A 640 -0.34 -1.62 24.10
C THR A 640 0.07 -2.25 25.43
N GLU A 641 -0.70 -2.05 26.50
CA GLU A 641 -0.46 -2.67 27.82
C GLU A 641 -0.70 -4.18 27.79
N ASP A 642 -1.75 -4.61 27.08
CA ASP A 642 -2.06 -6.03 26.93
C ASP A 642 -1.01 -6.77 26.08
N ILE A 643 -0.13 -6.08 25.35
CA ILE A 643 0.87 -6.69 24.48
C ILE A 643 2.16 -6.98 25.24
N SER A 644 2.48 -8.26 25.41
CA SER A 644 3.81 -8.72 25.83
C SER A 644 4.78 -8.70 24.65
N PHE A 645 5.71 -7.75 24.65
CA PHE A 645 6.72 -7.64 23.59
C PHE A 645 7.68 -8.83 23.53
N ASP A 646 7.87 -9.53 24.65
CA ASP A 646 8.70 -10.74 24.73
C ASP A 646 8.10 -11.87 23.89
N ASP A 647 6.78 -12.04 23.90
CA ASP A 647 6.10 -13.10 23.14
C ASP A 647 6.21 -12.85 21.63
N ILE A 648 6.02 -11.60 21.17
CA ILE A 648 6.11 -11.23 19.75
C ILE A 648 7.49 -11.54 19.15
N SER A 649 8.55 -11.39 19.93
CA SER A 649 9.92 -11.62 19.45
C SER A 649 10.29 -13.10 19.28
N VAL A 650 9.62 -14.00 20.00
CA VAL A 650 9.95 -15.43 20.08
C VAL A 650 8.96 -16.28 19.29
N CYS A 651 7.68 -15.91 19.28
CA CYS A 651 6.63 -16.72 18.66
C CYS A 651 6.55 -16.50 17.13
N HIS A 652 6.36 -17.59 16.39
CA HIS A 652 6.23 -17.55 14.93
C HIS A 652 4.86 -17.03 14.47
N ASN A 653 3.86 -17.10 15.36
CA ASN A 653 2.48 -16.65 15.19
C ASN A 653 2.01 -16.12 16.56
N PRO A 654 1.98 -14.79 16.79
CA PRO A 654 1.46 -14.24 18.02
C PRO A 654 -0.05 -14.45 18.13
N ASP A 655 -0.55 -14.53 19.37
CA ASP A 655 -1.98 -14.58 19.62
C ASP A 655 -2.62 -13.24 19.24
N ILE A 656 -3.52 -13.31 18.26
CA ILE A 656 -4.18 -12.14 17.69
C ILE A 656 -5.40 -11.79 18.53
N LYS A 657 -5.48 -10.54 18.98
CA LYS A 657 -6.61 -10.07 19.78
C LYS A 657 -7.77 -9.67 18.90
N LYS A 658 -8.94 -10.26 19.16
CA LYS A 658 -10.14 -10.15 18.32
C LYS A 658 -11.27 -9.31 18.93
N ASP A 659 -11.21 -9.05 20.22
CA ASP A 659 -12.29 -8.35 20.93
C ASP A 659 -12.25 -6.85 20.61
N GLY A 660 -12.65 -6.48 19.39
CA GLY A 660 -12.78 -5.08 18.99
C GLY A 660 -13.66 -4.31 19.98
N GLN A 661 -14.76 -4.92 20.45
CA GLN A 661 -15.63 -4.29 21.46
C GLN A 661 -14.93 -4.02 22.79
N TYR A 662 -13.92 -4.81 23.16
CA TYR A 662 -13.17 -4.63 24.40
C TYR A 662 -12.27 -3.38 24.37
N TYR A 663 -11.83 -2.99 23.17
CA TYR A 663 -11.04 -1.78 22.91
C TYR A 663 -11.90 -0.59 22.49
N LEU A 664 -13.17 -0.81 22.13
CA LEU A 664 -14.08 0.26 21.71
C LEU A 664 -14.50 1.11 22.90
N LEU A 665 -14.13 2.39 22.89
CA LEU A 665 -14.51 3.36 23.92
C LEU A 665 -15.91 3.93 23.67
N ARG A 666 -16.11 4.52 22.49
CA ARG A 666 -17.36 5.18 22.11
C ARG A 666 -17.59 5.16 20.60
N THR A 667 -18.86 5.20 20.22
CA THR A 667 -19.33 5.40 18.84
C THR A 667 -20.15 6.68 18.77
N PHE A 668 -19.86 7.53 17.79
CA PHE A 668 -20.57 8.78 17.50
C PHE A 668 -21.19 8.69 16.10
N GLY A 669 -22.50 8.92 15.98
CA GLY A 669 -23.16 8.93 14.67
C GLY A 669 -23.13 10.32 14.02
N THR A 670 -22.79 10.39 12.73
CA THR A 670 -22.67 11.64 11.94
C THR A 670 -23.93 11.97 11.13
N LYS A 671 -25.08 11.39 11.49
CA LYS A 671 -26.41 11.73 10.93
C LYS A 671 -26.43 11.73 9.38
N GLN A 672 -26.16 10.57 8.77
CA GLN A 672 -26.16 10.33 7.32
C GLN A 672 -25.08 11.06 6.50
N SER A 673 -24.10 11.69 7.17
CA SER A 673 -22.96 12.32 6.49
C SER A 673 -21.69 11.52 6.78
N PRO A 674 -21.20 10.68 5.85
CA PRO A 674 -19.99 9.89 6.08
C PRO A 674 -18.77 10.80 6.26
N ALA A 675 -17.82 10.35 7.09
CA ALA A 675 -16.59 11.08 7.37
C ALA A 675 -15.53 10.76 6.31
N ILE A 676 -15.04 11.77 5.62
CA ILE A 676 -13.97 11.63 4.61
C ILE A 676 -12.60 11.68 5.28
N THR A 677 -12.43 12.57 6.26
CA THR A 677 -11.13 12.81 6.88
C THR A 677 -11.29 13.14 8.36
N LEU A 678 -10.42 12.51 9.15
CA LEU A 678 -10.27 12.74 10.57
C LEU A 678 -8.89 13.34 10.84
N PHE A 679 -8.85 14.40 11.64
CA PHE A 679 -7.60 15.08 11.95
C PHE A 679 -7.57 15.50 13.42
N PHE A 680 -6.49 15.16 14.13
CA PHE A 680 -6.25 15.68 15.48
C PHE A 680 -5.41 16.95 15.43
N THR A 681 -5.99 18.01 16.00
CA THR A 681 -5.26 19.25 16.30
C THR A 681 -4.14 19.00 17.32
N ARG A 682 -3.18 19.92 17.41
CA ARG A 682 -2.06 19.87 18.37
C ARG A 682 -2.52 19.77 19.84
N ARG A 683 -3.76 20.16 20.14
CA ARG A 683 -4.39 20.10 21.48
C ARG A 683 -5.35 18.93 21.68
N ASN A 684 -5.37 17.94 20.78
CA ASN A 684 -6.23 16.75 20.84
C ASN A 684 -7.74 17.01 20.66
N VAL A 685 -8.13 18.12 20.03
CA VAL A 685 -9.48 18.26 19.45
C VAL A 685 -9.51 17.50 18.13
N LEU A 686 -10.53 16.68 17.91
CA LEU A 686 -10.72 15.91 16.70
C LEU A 686 -11.59 16.70 15.71
N PHE A 687 -11.08 16.97 14.53
CA PHE A 687 -11.83 17.50 13.41
C PHE A 687 -12.28 16.36 12.51
N ALA A 688 -13.58 16.31 12.24
CA ALA A 688 -14.18 15.34 11.34
C ALA A 688 -14.80 16.09 10.15
N VAL A 689 -14.24 15.91 8.97
CA VAL A 689 -14.80 16.50 7.74
C VAL A 689 -15.77 15.50 7.14
N THR A 690 -17.03 15.93 7.05
CA THR A 690 -18.13 15.13 6.50
C THR A 690 -18.71 15.83 5.29
N TYR A 691 -19.39 15.08 4.43
CA TYR A 691 -20.16 15.64 3.33
C TYR A 691 -21.58 15.11 3.41
N LYS A 692 -22.55 15.95 3.03
CA LYS A 692 -23.93 15.51 2.93
C LYS A 692 -24.06 14.62 1.71
N LYS A 693 -24.37 13.34 1.91
CA LYS A 693 -24.75 12.44 0.81
C LYS A 693 -26.01 13.04 0.15
N SER A 694 -25.95 13.35 -1.14
CA SER A 694 -27.15 13.77 -1.87
C SER A 694 -28.14 12.62 -1.82
N GLU A 695 -29.36 12.90 -1.35
CA GLU A 695 -30.48 11.97 -1.56
C GLU A 695 -30.69 11.90 -3.07
N GLU A 696 -30.37 10.75 -3.68
CA GLU A 696 -30.81 10.43 -5.04
C GLU A 696 -32.32 10.26 -5.09
#